data_AF-A0A6N9YQC2-F1
#
_entry.id   AF-A0A6N9YQC2-F1
#
_cell.length_a   1.000
_cell.length_b   1.000
_cell.length_c   1.000
_cell.angle_alpha   90.00
_cell.angle_beta   90.00
_cell.angle_gamma   90.00
#
_symmetry.space_group_name_H-M   'P 1'
#
loop_
_entity.id
_entity.type
_entity.pdbx_description
1 polymer ?
#
loop_
_entity_poly.entity_id
_entity_poly.type
_entity_poly.pdbx_seq_one_letter_code
_entity_poly.pdbx_strand_id
1 'polypeptide(L)'
;MPPLTQHHGAGSGPSAAPADVESLINAALAKLEHLQPRSYELEHKVGKRALDAAMLRSAADRRGLESIRISPQTQIIRHGDLAVGFFQNMSSRLTGLDRIVTNNKLITKRILVDQGLPVARGEVVDCLDGALESFRRVGAPAVVKPINGSGGRGVTVDIRDDAELKPAAEEAFAMARRVLVEEMVAGIDLRIMTIAGRAVAAMLRVPANVVGDGTSSIRQLIERKNEVRAGNAYLRHCPIQINPFTEHHLELRGMTPDSVPEAGQRVFLHFKANLSSGGDSYELVDVVHPGILRLAERAAACLPSAYHAGIDILLERFDAPPEEQRCIVCEVNLNNEMPIHIFPLFGEPVDTGDEAVEGYFFRAGDDLRASPFRLDPTPAAEQRIAVSAPAPEKLVDQAASSSEISGTPWPGDAARAGSPRGLDQRELRPRLLRGGFDDVQYQGKLVYARRGDREEIFERSGRTMFADAASTASAVLRGLLRAAGLPALVRQRFDTATLHDVRALVSEHPGPWRMRARRDTQGDARTIRFTTAADLDQAWSRLPQGTTAVTVQQAPAGAECKLLLAGGELVSSVVISPPVVTGDGTSSLGELIDQKLAGRAAHPYLRHFPVKASLLSEDGLARKGLRKDDVPAAGTVIRLARTPLMSVGADTFGFSGCPYPELAPAARVLLGFIGTVPLAAVTFAVQAPATPGESQTWAVSGFDTDPILAEFAYPGYGSAGPAYDAAAEQLLGCQRYVLPIEGRPAQ
;
A
#
# COMPACT_ATOMS: atom_id res chain seq x y z
N MET A 1 6.81 8.99 -47.08
CA MET A 1 8.29 9.09 -46.98
C MET A 1 8.90 7.98 -47.82
N PRO A 2 9.97 8.23 -48.59
CA PRO A 2 10.62 7.19 -49.39
C PRO A 2 11.38 6.20 -48.49
N PRO A 3 11.69 4.98 -48.96
CA PRO A 3 12.22 3.91 -48.12
C PRO A 3 13.70 4.15 -47.81
N LEU A 4 14.06 3.97 -46.54
CA LEU A 4 15.44 3.98 -46.05
C LEU A 4 16.22 2.80 -46.65
N THR A 5 17.22 3.12 -47.45
CA THR A 5 18.26 2.23 -47.97
C THR A 5 19.11 1.66 -46.84
N GLN A 6 19.25 0.33 -46.83
CA GLN A 6 20.23 -0.39 -46.01
C GLN A 6 21.65 -0.05 -46.47
N HIS A 7 22.43 0.59 -45.60
CA HIS A 7 23.89 0.63 -45.73
C HIS A 7 24.49 -0.48 -44.89
N HIS A 8 24.94 -1.56 -45.54
CA HIS A 8 25.96 -2.45 -45.02
C HIS A 8 27.32 -1.76 -45.13
N GLY A 9 27.83 -1.28 -43.99
CA GLY A 9 29.23 -0.85 -43.84
C GLY A 9 29.89 -1.73 -42.79
N ALA A 10 30.70 -2.69 -43.24
CA ALA A 10 31.54 -3.51 -42.39
C ALA A 10 32.69 -2.66 -41.81
N GLY A 11 32.73 -2.59 -40.49
CA GLY A 11 33.80 -1.99 -39.71
C GLY A 11 33.90 -2.71 -38.36
N SER A 12 34.34 -3.97 -38.39
CA SER A 12 34.64 -4.74 -37.18
C SER A 12 35.95 -4.25 -36.56
N GLY A 13 35.88 -3.16 -35.79
CA GLY A 13 36.87 -2.90 -34.76
C GLY A 13 36.76 -3.98 -33.67
N PRO A 14 37.84 -4.32 -32.96
CA PRO A 14 37.77 -5.28 -31.87
C PRO A 14 36.80 -4.75 -30.81
N SER A 15 35.68 -5.44 -30.62
CA SER A 15 34.77 -5.23 -29.49
C SER A 15 35.59 -5.37 -28.21
N ALA A 16 35.87 -4.25 -27.54
CA ALA A 16 36.48 -4.26 -26.21
C ALA A 16 35.64 -5.17 -25.31
N ALA A 17 36.28 -6.05 -24.54
CA ALA A 17 35.59 -6.82 -23.52
C ALA A 17 34.86 -5.86 -22.57
N PRO A 18 33.62 -6.17 -22.13
CA PRO A 18 32.92 -5.30 -21.19
C PRO A 18 33.78 -5.10 -19.94
N ALA A 19 33.97 -3.85 -19.54
CA ALA A 19 34.72 -3.52 -18.34
C ALA A 19 34.06 -4.18 -17.12
N ASP A 20 34.89 -4.74 -16.24
CA ASP A 20 34.43 -5.29 -14.96
C ASP A 20 33.75 -4.20 -14.10
N VAL A 21 32.67 -4.57 -13.39
CA VAL A 21 31.85 -3.62 -12.62
C VAL A 21 32.66 -2.93 -11.52
N GLU A 22 33.54 -3.66 -10.84
CA GLU A 22 34.39 -3.08 -9.81
C GLU A 22 35.38 -2.06 -10.40
N SER A 23 35.89 -2.34 -11.60
CA SER A 23 36.75 -1.41 -12.34
C SER A 23 36.03 -0.10 -12.69
N LEU A 24 34.77 -0.17 -13.12
CA LEU A 24 33.94 1.02 -13.38
C LEU A 24 33.68 1.82 -12.09
N ILE A 25 33.36 1.13 -10.99
CA ILE A 25 33.18 1.75 -9.67
C ILE A 25 34.46 2.45 -9.22
N ASN A 26 35.61 1.78 -9.30
CA ASN A 26 36.90 2.36 -8.90
C ASN A 26 37.26 3.58 -9.76
N ALA A 27 37.00 3.54 -11.07
CA ALA A 27 37.21 4.68 -11.95
C ALA A 27 36.30 5.87 -11.60
N ALA A 28 35.03 5.61 -11.24
CA ALA A 28 34.12 6.65 -10.75
C ALA A 28 34.60 7.24 -9.42
N LEU A 29 35.04 6.39 -8.48
CA LEU A 29 35.55 6.81 -7.17
C LEU A 29 36.86 7.59 -7.25
N ALA A 30 37.75 7.28 -8.20
CA ALA A 30 38.97 8.05 -8.42
C ALA A 30 38.67 9.53 -8.76
N LYS A 31 37.57 9.81 -9.47
CA LYS A 31 37.13 11.19 -9.74
C LYS A 31 36.56 11.89 -8.51
N LEU A 32 36.22 11.13 -7.47
CA LEU A 32 35.57 11.59 -6.24
C LEU A 32 36.50 11.48 -5.01
N GLU A 33 37.78 11.18 -5.21
CA GLU A 33 38.75 10.92 -4.13
C GLU A 33 38.94 12.11 -3.16
N HIS A 34 38.63 13.32 -3.62
CA HIS A 34 38.68 14.54 -2.82
C HIS A 34 37.57 14.60 -1.76
N LEU A 35 36.50 13.81 -1.88
CA LEU A 35 35.38 13.81 -0.95
C LEU A 35 35.75 13.05 0.33
N GLN A 36 35.44 13.66 1.48
CA GLN A 36 35.65 13.06 2.80
C GLN A 36 34.32 12.58 3.41
N PRO A 37 34.33 11.55 4.28
CA PRO A 37 33.13 11.12 4.98
C PRO A 37 32.56 12.23 5.86
N ARG A 38 31.24 12.45 5.80
CA ARG A 38 30.53 13.43 6.63
C ARG A 38 29.89 12.79 7.85
N SER A 39 29.82 13.57 8.92
CA SER A 39 29.08 13.24 10.14
C SER A 39 27.97 14.28 10.35
N TYR A 40 26.86 13.87 10.97
CA TYR A 40 25.69 14.73 11.15
C TYR A 40 25.32 14.80 12.63
N GLU A 41 24.84 15.97 13.06
CA GLU A 41 24.18 16.07 14.36
C GLU A 41 22.80 15.39 14.28
N LEU A 42 22.54 14.46 15.20
CA LEU A 42 21.30 13.69 15.22
C LEU A 42 20.16 14.50 15.85
N GLU A 43 19.63 15.48 15.13
CA GLU A 43 18.50 16.29 15.60
C GLU A 43 17.21 15.46 15.79
N HIS A 44 17.05 14.38 15.01
CA HIS A 44 15.82 13.58 15.00
C HIS A 44 15.99 12.17 15.57
N LYS A 45 15.26 11.89 16.65
CA LYS A 45 15.15 10.56 17.30
C LYS A 45 14.06 9.65 16.69
N VAL A 46 13.55 9.99 15.50
CA VAL A 46 12.55 9.17 14.82
C VAL A 46 13.19 7.95 14.14
N GLY A 47 12.44 6.86 14.02
CA GLY A 47 12.91 5.68 13.28
C GLY A 47 12.94 5.93 11.76
N LYS A 48 13.76 5.17 11.03
CA LYS A 48 13.99 5.28 9.57
C LYS A 48 12.74 5.64 8.75
N ARG A 49 11.63 4.92 8.92
CA ARG A 49 10.39 5.09 8.12
C ARG A 49 9.62 6.39 8.39
N ALA A 50 9.90 7.08 9.48
CA ALA A 50 9.27 8.36 9.82
C ALA A 50 10.15 9.56 9.42
N LEU A 51 11.35 9.30 8.90
CA LEU A 51 12.31 10.35 8.58
C LEU A 51 11.83 11.20 7.40
N ASP A 52 11.29 10.60 6.33
CA ASP A 52 10.70 11.36 5.20
C ASP A 52 9.65 12.38 5.69
N ALA A 53 8.70 11.93 6.52
CA ALA A 53 7.64 12.79 7.03
C ALA A 53 8.18 13.88 7.98
N ALA A 54 9.24 13.59 8.74
CA ALA A 54 9.89 14.58 9.61
C ALA A 54 10.64 15.65 8.80
N MET A 55 11.37 15.26 7.75
CA MET A 55 12.11 16.16 6.86
C MET A 55 11.17 17.10 6.10
N LEU A 56 10.11 16.55 5.51
CA LEU A 56 9.07 17.34 4.84
C LEU A 56 8.40 18.35 5.80
N ARG A 57 8.12 17.93 7.04
CA ARG A 57 7.53 18.83 8.05
C ARG A 57 8.48 19.96 8.42
N SER A 58 9.73 19.63 8.72
CA SER A 58 10.75 20.61 9.08
C SER A 58 10.93 21.65 7.96
N ALA A 59 10.97 21.20 6.70
CA ALA A 59 11.02 22.09 5.54
C ALA A 59 9.77 22.98 5.39
N ALA A 60 8.58 22.42 5.58
CA ALA A 60 7.33 23.18 5.54
C ALA A 60 7.28 24.24 6.64
N ASP A 61 7.66 23.87 7.87
CA ASP A 61 7.68 24.76 9.03
C ASP A 61 8.70 25.91 8.81
N ARG A 62 9.89 25.63 8.25
CA ARG A 62 10.88 26.66 7.87
C ARG A 62 10.35 27.66 6.86
N ARG A 63 9.46 27.23 5.97
CA ARG A 63 8.80 28.06 4.94
C ARG A 63 7.50 28.70 5.42
N GLY A 64 7.10 28.48 6.68
CA GLY A 64 5.87 29.04 7.25
C GLY A 64 4.57 28.37 6.78
N LEU A 65 4.65 27.14 6.27
CA LEU A 65 3.47 26.35 5.90
C LEU A 65 2.87 25.66 7.13
N GLU A 66 1.55 25.46 7.12
CA GLU A 66 0.85 24.80 8.22
C GLU A 66 0.96 23.28 8.07
N SER A 67 1.45 22.60 9.12
CA SER A 67 1.64 21.15 9.14
C SER A 67 0.66 20.45 10.11
N ILE A 68 -0.42 19.86 9.59
CA ILE A 68 -1.36 19.04 10.37
C ILE A 68 -0.81 17.62 10.52
N ARG A 69 -0.40 17.24 11.74
CA ARG A 69 0.13 15.90 12.02
C ARG A 69 -0.98 14.88 12.23
N ILE A 70 -1.03 13.86 11.37
CA ILE A 70 -2.01 12.76 11.46
C ILE A 70 -1.44 11.56 12.22
N SER A 71 -0.21 11.17 11.89
CA SER A 71 0.55 10.09 12.52
C SER A 71 2.06 10.38 12.47
N PRO A 72 2.94 9.54 13.04
CA PRO A 72 4.39 9.71 12.85
C PRO A 72 4.85 9.65 11.38
N GLN A 73 4.08 9.01 10.50
CA GLN A 73 4.40 8.86 9.07
C GLN A 73 3.37 9.54 8.18
N THR A 74 2.40 10.27 8.72
CA THR A 74 1.31 10.85 7.92
C THR A 74 1.02 12.28 8.35
N GLN A 75 0.84 13.16 7.39
CA GLN A 75 0.56 14.57 7.62
C GLN A 75 -0.24 15.18 6.46
N ILE A 76 -0.84 16.33 6.71
CA ILE A 76 -1.34 17.23 5.68
C ILE A 76 -0.55 18.52 5.84
N ILE A 77 0.04 19.02 4.75
CA ILE A 77 0.73 20.31 4.72
C ILE A 77 -0.13 21.28 3.91
N ARG A 78 -0.31 22.50 4.41
CA ARG A 78 -1.16 23.53 3.80
C ARG A 78 -0.39 24.81 3.51
N HIS A 79 -0.73 25.42 2.38
CA HIS A 79 -0.29 26.76 1.99
C HIS A 79 -1.46 27.50 1.36
N GLY A 80 -2.07 28.42 2.12
CA GLY A 80 -3.32 29.09 1.70
C GLY A 80 -4.45 28.09 1.48
N ASP A 81 -5.00 28.07 0.27
CA ASP A 81 -6.07 27.17 -0.17
C ASP A 81 -5.59 25.76 -0.60
N LEU A 82 -4.28 25.59 -0.81
CA LEU A 82 -3.70 24.33 -1.23
C LEU A 82 -3.36 23.45 -0.03
N ALA A 83 -3.89 22.23 -0.01
CA ALA A 83 -3.57 21.20 0.97
C ALA A 83 -3.07 19.93 0.26
N VAL A 84 -1.96 19.38 0.73
CA VAL A 84 -1.39 18.12 0.22
C VAL A 84 -1.19 17.15 1.37
N GLY A 85 -1.82 15.99 1.27
CA GLY A 85 -1.62 14.88 2.20
C GLY A 85 -0.33 14.13 1.85
N PHE A 86 0.42 13.69 2.85
CA PHE A 86 1.61 12.86 2.66
C PHE A 86 1.56 11.65 3.58
N PHE A 87 1.73 10.45 3.00
CA PHE A 87 2.06 9.24 3.73
C PHE A 87 3.52 8.89 3.44
N GLN A 88 4.38 9.08 4.45
CA GLN A 88 5.82 9.15 4.29
C GLN A 88 6.16 10.32 3.35
N ASN A 89 6.75 10.05 2.20
CA ASN A 89 6.97 11.03 1.11
C ASN A 89 5.87 10.99 0.03
N MET A 90 5.01 9.96 0.01
CA MET A 90 4.00 9.76 -1.02
C MET A 90 2.84 10.72 -0.82
N SER A 91 2.59 11.59 -1.81
CA SER A 91 1.53 12.60 -1.72
C SER A 91 0.14 11.99 -1.95
N SER A 92 -0.90 12.75 -1.60
CA SER A 92 -2.31 12.41 -1.82
C SER A 92 -2.69 12.34 -3.29
N ARG A 93 -1.84 12.82 -4.20
CA ARG A 93 -1.99 12.65 -5.63
C ARG A 93 -1.49 11.30 -6.15
N LEU A 94 -0.50 10.70 -5.47
CA LEU A 94 0.11 9.45 -5.93
C LEU A 94 -0.92 8.30 -5.90
N THR A 95 -1.22 7.74 -7.06
CA THR A 95 -2.23 6.68 -7.18
C THR A 95 -1.68 5.30 -6.82
N GLY A 96 -2.57 4.40 -6.42
CA GLY A 96 -2.25 3.00 -6.24
C GLY A 96 -1.84 2.33 -7.55
N LEU A 97 -2.31 2.82 -8.70
CA LEU A 97 -1.90 2.33 -10.02
C LEU A 97 -0.40 2.52 -10.23
N ASP A 98 0.11 3.75 -10.10
CA ASP A 98 1.53 4.04 -10.31
C ASP A 98 2.41 3.26 -9.33
N ARG A 99 1.94 3.08 -8.09
CA ARG A 99 2.67 2.27 -7.11
C ARG A 99 2.68 0.78 -7.47
N ILE A 100 1.60 0.23 -8.01
CA ILE A 100 1.56 -1.19 -8.42
C ILE A 100 2.41 -1.40 -9.67
N VAL A 101 2.29 -0.49 -10.64
CA VAL A 101 3.05 -0.50 -11.90
C VAL A 101 4.54 -0.44 -11.63
N THR A 102 5.00 0.51 -10.81
CA THR A 102 6.44 0.65 -10.51
C THR A 102 7.02 -0.53 -9.72
N ASN A 103 6.19 -1.27 -8.97
CA ASN A 103 6.59 -2.53 -8.33
C ASN A 103 6.51 -3.77 -9.26
N ASN A 104 6.01 -3.61 -10.49
CA ASN A 104 5.95 -4.64 -11.51
C ASN A 104 6.96 -4.33 -12.62
N LYS A 105 8.06 -5.09 -12.65
CA LYS A 105 9.18 -4.84 -13.55
C LYS A 105 8.79 -4.91 -15.03
N LEU A 106 7.85 -5.78 -15.39
CA LEU A 106 7.39 -5.92 -16.77
C LEU A 106 6.60 -4.70 -17.23
N ILE A 107 5.61 -4.26 -16.45
CA ILE A 107 4.77 -3.12 -16.85
C ILE A 107 5.61 -1.85 -16.88
N THR A 108 6.46 -1.64 -15.88
CA THR A 108 7.40 -0.50 -15.85
C THR A 108 8.26 -0.48 -17.10
N LYS A 109 8.87 -1.62 -17.46
CA LYS A 109 9.69 -1.75 -18.66
C LYS A 109 8.90 -1.44 -19.94
N ARG A 110 7.67 -1.97 -20.08
CA ARG A 110 6.80 -1.70 -21.23
C ARG A 110 6.48 -0.21 -21.38
N ILE A 111 6.18 0.47 -20.27
CA ILE A 111 5.94 1.92 -20.25
C ILE A 111 7.19 2.69 -20.68
N LEU A 112 8.36 2.36 -20.12
CA LEU A 112 9.61 3.03 -20.47
C LEU A 112 9.97 2.82 -21.95
N VAL A 113 9.81 1.60 -22.48
CA VAL A 113 10.06 1.28 -23.89
C VAL A 113 9.10 2.01 -24.83
N ASP A 114 7.81 2.05 -24.51
CA ASP A 114 6.80 2.77 -25.31
C ASP A 114 7.11 4.28 -25.39
N GLN A 115 7.81 4.82 -24.39
CA GLN A 115 8.29 6.21 -24.34
C GLN A 115 9.73 6.38 -24.88
N GLY A 116 10.30 5.35 -25.51
CA GLY A 116 11.62 5.38 -26.14
C GLY A 116 12.78 5.54 -25.14
N LEU A 117 12.63 5.02 -23.92
CA LEU A 117 13.67 5.07 -22.89
C LEU A 117 14.49 3.76 -22.90
N PRO A 118 15.83 3.85 -22.70
CA PRO A 118 16.69 2.68 -22.71
C PRO A 118 16.45 1.82 -21.47
N VAL A 119 16.26 0.52 -21.69
CA VAL A 119 16.09 -0.51 -20.66
C VAL A 119 16.91 -1.75 -21.06
N ALA A 120 17.24 -2.62 -20.11
CA ALA A 120 17.89 -3.89 -20.42
C ALA A 120 17.00 -4.75 -21.33
N ARG A 121 17.56 -5.40 -22.35
CA ARG A 121 16.83 -6.40 -23.14
C ARG A 121 16.55 -7.64 -22.31
N GLY A 122 15.37 -8.24 -22.50
CA GLY A 122 15.02 -9.48 -21.79
C GLY A 122 13.53 -9.77 -21.79
N GLU A 123 13.20 -10.99 -21.38
CA GLU A 123 11.86 -11.58 -21.54
C GLU A 123 11.35 -12.15 -20.21
N VAL A 124 10.02 -12.17 -20.08
CA VAL A 124 9.36 -12.80 -18.94
C VAL A 124 9.00 -14.24 -19.30
N VAL A 125 9.31 -15.14 -18.38
CA VAL A 125 9.12 -16.59 -18.50
C VAL A 125 8.36 -17.10 -17.28
N ASP A 126 7.62 -18.18 -17.45
CA ASP A 126 6.79 -18.80 -16.40
C ASP A 126 7.21 -20.24 -16.06
N CYS A 127 8.25 -20.76 -16.73
CA CYS A 127 8.85 -22.07 -16.47
C CYS A 127 10.36 -22.06 -16.70
N LEU A 128 11.04 -23.10 -16.19
CA LEU A 128 12.49 -23.26 -16.32
C LEU A 128 12.95 -23.43 -17.77
N ASP A 129 12.21 -24.20 -18.58
CA ASP A 129 12.52 -24.38 -20.00
C ASP A 129 12.46 -23.05 -20.76
N GLY A 130 11.42 -22.25 -20.48
CA GLY A 130 11.31 -20.90 -21.00
C GLY A 130 12.48 -20.00 -20.58
N ALA A 131 12.95 -20.12 -19.33
CA ALA A 131 14.12 -19.38 -18.85
C ALA A 131 15.39 -19.75 -19.64
N LEU A 132 15.63 -21.04 -19.87
CA LEU A 132 16.77 -21.54 -20.67
C LEU A 132 16.72 -21.05 -22.11
N GLU A 133 15.55 -21.12 -22.75
CA GLU A 133 15.37 -20.60 -24.10
C GLU A 133 15.58 -19.08 -24.17
N SER A 134 15.04 -18.36 -23.18
CA SER A 134 15.20 -16.91 -23.08
C SER A 134 16.66 -16.53 -22.88
N PHE A 135 17.37 -17.22 -22.00
CA PHE A 135 18.81 -17.01 -21.77
C PHE A 135 19.63 -17.19 -23.06
N ARG A 136 19.32 -18.21 -23.87
CA ARG A 136 19.98 -18.42 -25.17
C ARG A 136 19.71 -17.30 -26.18
N ARG A 137 18.54 -16.66 -26.12
CA ARG A 137 18.18 -15.50 -26.96
C ARG A 137 18.83 -14.20 -26.46
N VAL A 138 18.82 -13.98 -25.15
CA VAL A 138 19.37 -12.80 -24.49
C VAL A 138 20.91 -12.77 -24.58
N GLY A 139 21.54 -13.93 -24.39
CA GLY A 139 22.99 -14.09 -24.33
C GLY A 139 23.58 -13.86 -22.93
N ALA A 140 24.82 -14.32 -22.75
CA ALA A 140 25.59 -14.13 -21.54
C ALA A 140 26.42 -12.82 -21.58
N PRO A 141 26.71 -12.18 -20.43
CA PRO A 141 26.16 -12.51 -19.10
C PRO A 141 24.70 -12.03 -18.95
N ALA A 142 23.93 -12.76 -18.14
CA ALA A 142 22.51 -12.49 -17.88
C ALA A 142 22.18 -12.27 -16.40
N VAL A 143 21.00 -11.72 -16.16
CA VAL A 143 20.38 -11.50 -14.85
C VAL A 143 19.05 -12.20 -14.81
N VAL A 144 18.80 -12.94 -13.74
CA VAL A 144 17.52 -13.59 -13.45
C VAL A 144 16.89 -12.92 -12.23
N LYS A 145 15.63 -12.48 -12.35
CA LYS A 145 14.91 -11.80 -11.27
C LYS A 145 13.41 -12.12 -11.23
N PRO A 146 12.78 -12.22 -10.04
CA PRO A 146 11.33 -12.33 -9.94
C PRO A 146 10.66 -11.03 -10.43
N ILE A 147 9.52 -11.18 -11.12
CA ILE A 147 8.77 -10.06 -11.71
C ILE A 147 8.34 -9.01 -10.68
N ASN A 148 8.02 -9.46 -9.47
CA ASN A 148 7.64 -8.63 -8.32
C ASN A 148 8.67 -8.85 -7.20
N GLY A 149 9.01 -7.78 -6.47
CA GLY A 149 9.92 -7.87 -5.34
C GLY A 149 10.80 -6.63 -5.22
N SER A 150 11.36 -6.41 -4.03
CA SER A 150 12.14 -5.24 -3.66
C SER A 150 13.45 -5.63 -2.95
N GLY A 151 14.43 -4.72 -2.96
CA GLY A 151 15.70 -4.89 -2.24
C GLY A 151 16.60 -5.99 -2.80
N GLY A 152 16.43 -6.36 -4.08
CA GLY A 152 17.28 -7.34 -4.76
C GLY A 152 17.12 -8.78 -4.30
N ARG A 153 16.08 -9.14 -3.54
CA ARG A 153 15.83 -10.54 -3.13
C ARG A 153 15.43 -11.40 -4.35
N GLY A 154 16.02 -12.60 -4.47
CA GLY A 154 15.82 -13.50 -5.60
C GLY A 154 16.44 -13.00 -6.92
N VAL A 155 17.35 -12.03 -6.86
CA VAL A 155 18.08 -11.54 -8.04
C VAL A 155 19.46 -12.16 -8.08
N THR A 156 19.72 -12.91 -9.15
CA THR A 156 21.03 -13.51 -9.46
C THR A 156 21.58 -12.84 -10.71
N VAL A 157 22.86 -12.47 -10.65
CA VAL A 157 23.56 -11.68 -11.69
C VAL A 157 24.78 -12.47 -12.18
N ASP A 158 25.39 -12.01 -13.28
CA ASP A 158 26.56 -12.62 -13.91
C ASP A 158 26.37 -14.10 -14.26
N ILE A 159 25.19 -14.47 -14.76
CA ILE A 159 24.90 -15.84 -15.21
C ILE A 159 25.51 -16.02 -16.61
N ARG A 160 26.43 -16.97 -16.74
CA ARG A 160 27.24 -17.17 -17.95
C ARG A 160 26.90 -18.43 -18.71
N ASP A 161 26.25 -19.41 -18.08
CA ASP A 161 25.86 -20.66 -18.72
C ASP A 161 24.55 -21.27 -18.17
N ASP A 162 24.08 -22.32 -18.83
CA ASP A 162 22.87 -23.06 -18.45
C ASP A 162 22.99 -23.71 -17.06
N ALA A 163 24.20 -24.03 -16.58
CA ALA A 163 24.42 -24.67 -15.29
C ALA A 163 24.26 -23.67 -14.14
N GLU A 164 24.65 -22.41 -14.35
CA GLU A 164 24.40 -21.29 -13.44
C GLU A 164 22.95 -20.79 -13.53
N LEU A 165 22.35 -20.79 -14.72
CA LEU A 165 20.98 -20.31 -14.93
C LEU A 165 19.94 -21.14 -14.17
N LYS A 166 20.08 -22.47 -14.18
CA LYS A 166 19.10 -23.38 -13.56
C LYS A 166 18.83 -23.09 -12.08
N PRO A 167 19.84 -23.12 -11.18
CA PRO A 167 19.61 -22.83 -9.77
C PRO A 167 19.13 -21.39 -9.55
N ALA A 168 19.60 -20.43 -10.36
CA ALA A 168 19.14 -19.04 -10.30
C ALA A 168 17.64 -18.88 -10.64
N ALA A 169 17.20 -19.56 -11.70
CA ALA A 169 15.80 -19.57 -12.12
C ALA A 169 14.92 -20.29 -11.10
N GLU A 170 15.35 -21.42 -10.56
CA GLU A 170 14.64 -22.15 -9.51
C GLU A 170 14.44 -21.29 -8.24
N GLU A 171 15.47 -20.58 -7.78
CA GLU A 171 15.36 -19.63 -6.67
C GLU A 171 14.34 -18.53 -6.97
N ALA A 172 14.40 -17.93 -8.17
CA ALA A 172 13.48 -16.88 -8.57
C ALA A 172 12.02 -17.39 -8.69
N PHE A 173 11.81 -18.61 -9.19
CA PHE A 173 10.49 -19.24 -9.30
C PHE A 173 9.91 -19.64 -7.94
N ALA A 174 10.75 -19.98 -6.97
CA ALA A 174 10.31 -20.19 -5.59
C ALA A 174 9.71 -18.93 -4.96
N MET A 175 10.08 -17.74 -5.46
CA MET A 175 9.59 -16.44 -5.00
C MET A 175 8.43 -15.88 -5.82
N ALA A 176 8.36 -16.19 -7.11
CA ALA A 176 7.35 -15.65 -8.02
C ALA A 176 6.96 -16.64 -9.12
N ARG A 177 5.69 -16.61 -9.53
CA ARG A 177 5.18 -17.42 -10.65
C ARG A 177 5.79 -17.08 -12.01
N ARG A 178 6.35 -15.88 -12.15
CA ARG A 178 6.97 -15.39 -13.37
C ARG A 178 8.31 -14.76 -13.04
N VAL A 179 9.28 -15.03 -13.88
CA VAL A 179 10.67 -14.60 -13.75
C VAL A 179 11.05 -13.84 -15.00
N LEU A 180 11.95 -12.87 -14.85
CA LEU A 180 12.45 -12.03 -15.92
C LEU A 180 13.93 -12.36 -16.12
N VAL A 181 14.27 -12.80 -17.34
CA VAL A 181 15.63 -13.09 -17.78
C VAL A 181 16.08 -11.92 -18.66
N GLU A 182 17.14 -11.22 -18.26
CA GLU A 182 17.63 -10.02 -18.96
C GLU A 182 19.12 -10.06 -19.18
N GLU A 183 19.59 -9.28 -20.15
CA GLU A 183 21.02 -9.06 -20.32
C GLU A 183 21.58 -8.35 -19.08
N MET A 184 22.80 -8.73 -18.68
CA MET A 184 23.51 -8.00 -17.65
C MET A 184 24.11 -6.73 -18.24
N VAL A 185 23.87 -5.61 -17.55
CA VAL A 185 24.50 -4.33 -17.86
C VAL A 185 25.55 -4.03 -16.80
N ALA A 186 26.81 -4.10 -17.20
CA ALA A 186 27.91 -3.61 -16.36
C ALA A 186 27.82 -2.09 -16.27
N GLY A 187 27.84 -1.56 -15.05
CA GLY A 187 27.70 -0.14 -14.81
C GLY A 187 27.75 0.20 -13.34
N ILE A 188 28.03 1.47 -13.06
CA ILE A 188 27.81 2.10 -11.76
C ILE A 188 26.32 2.35 -11.54
N ASP A 189 25.91 2.29 -10.28
CA ASP A 189 24.52 2.47 -9.85
C ASP A 189 24.27 3.93 -9.43
N LEU A 190 23.52 4.65 -10.27
CA LEU A 190 23.17 6.05 -10.04
C LEU A 190 21.68 6.20 -9.73
N ARG A 191 21.41 6.75 -8.55
CA ARG A 191 20.07 7.05 -8.03
C ARG A 191 19.77 8.53 -8.22
N ILE A 192 18.88 8.89 -9.14
CA ILE A 192 18.49 10.29 -9.37
C ILE A 192 17.11 10.55 -8.78
N MET A 193 17.00 11.54 -7.89
CA MET A 193 15.72 12.00 -7.39
C MET A 193 15.18 13.12 -8.26
N THR A 194 13.94 12.95 -8.71
CA THR A 194 13.17 13.97 -9.41
C THR A 194 12.06 14.48 -8.51
N ILE A 195 11.78 15.79 -8.59
CA ILE A 195 10.68 16.46 -7.89
C ILE A 195 10.07 17.50 -8.83
N ALA A 196 8.75 17.45 -9.01
CA ALA A 196 7.99 18.34 -9.88
C ALA A 196 8.63 18.49 -11.27
N GLY A 197 8.99 17.36 -11.88
CA GLY A 197 9.57 17.29 -13.22
C GLY A 197 11.06 17.66 -13.33
N ARG A 198 11.74 17.96 -12.23
CA ARG A 198 13.17 18.32 -12.22
C ARG A 198 14.00 17.29 -11.49
N ALA A 199 15.16 16.91 -12.03
CA ALA A 199 16.18 16.19 -11.28
C ALA A 199 16.83 17.15 -10.26
N VAL A 200 16.76 16.81 -8.98
CA VAL A 200 17.20 17.66 -7.87
C VAL A 200 18.39 17.09 -7.09
N ALA A 201 18.59 15.78 -7.14
CA ALA A 201 19.70 15.10 -6.46
C ALA A 201 20.13 13.87 -7.26
N ALA A 202 21.40 13.48 -7.18
CA ALA A 202 21.95 12.31 -7.85
C ALA A 202 23.02 11.64 -6.99
N MET A 203 22.73 10.41 -6.58
CA MET A 203 23.56 9.64 -5.67
C MET A 203 24.17 8.44 -6.37
N LEU A 204 25.49 8.37 -6.42
CA LEU A 204 26.18 7.13 -6.72
C LEU A 204 26.12 6.23 -5.50
N ARG A 205 25.55 5.04 -5.68
CA ARG A 205 25.53 3.98 -4.67
C ARG A 205 26.69 3.03 -4.94
N VAL A 206 27.52 2.80 -3.93
CA VAL A 206 28.64 1.86 -4.01
C VAL A 206 28.33 0.67 -3.10
N PRO A 207 28.57 -0.58 -3.54
CA PRO A 207 28.38 -1.75 -2.69
C PRO A 207 29.19 -1.65 -1.39
N ALA A 208 28.71 -2.34 -0.35
CA ALA A 208 29.40 -2.37 0.93
C ALA A 208 30.88 -2.74 0.73
N ASN A 209 31.79 -1.97 1.31
CA ASN A 209 33.22 -2.12 1.07
C ASN A 209 34.04 -1.58 2.24
N VAL A 210 35.31 -1.98 2.29
CA VAL A 210 36.36 -1.40 3.15
C VAL A 210 37.60 -1.11 2.33
N VAL A 211 38.46 -0.20 2.80
CA VAL A 211 39.76 0.10 2.18
C VAL A 211 40.84 -0.31 3.17
N GLY A 212 41.78 -1.14 2.74
CA GLY A 212 42.89 -1.61 3.55
C GLY A 212 43.80 -0.47 3.99
N ASP A 213 44.25 -0.53 5.25
CA ASP A 213 45.32 0.30 5.79
C ASP A 213 46.65 -0.47 5.89
N GLY A 214 46.69 -1.72 5.42
CA GLY A 214 47.84 -2.63 5.50
C GLY A 214 48.06 -3.26 6.88
N THR A 215 47.23 -2.97 7.88
CA THR A 215 47.44 -3.41 9.27
C THR A 215 46.20 -3.98 9.96
N SER A 216 45.01 -3.49 9.62
CA SER A 216 43.75 -3.86 10.25
C SER A 216 43.04 -4.94 9.44
N SER A 217 42.38 -5.87 10.13
CA SER A 217 41.56 -6.88 9.46
C SER A 217 40.29 -6.27 8.85
N ILE A 218 39.69 -6.95 7.87
CA ILE A 218 38.40 -6.55 7.28
C ILE A 218 37.34 -6.31 8.37
N ARG A 219 37.27 -7.17 9.39
CA ARG A 219 36.39 -7.01 10.55
C ARG A 219 36.61 -5.69 11.28
N GLN A 220 37.86 -5.35 11.59
CA GLN A 220 38.20 -4.09 12.27
C GLN A 220 37.89 -2.87 11.40
N LEU A 221 38.12 -2.96 10.09
CA LEU A 221 37.77 -1.90 9.13
C LEU A 221 36.26 -1.70 9.05
N ILE A 222 35.47 -2.78 9.09
CA ILE A 222 34.00 -2.74 9.15
C ILE A 222 33.54 -2.04 10.43
N GLU A 223 34.11 -2.40 11.59
CA GLU A 223 33.76 -1.79 12.89
C GLU A 223 33.99 -0.28 12.88
N ARG A 224 35.18 0.17 12.47
CA ARG A 224 35.49 1.61 12.34
C ARG A 224 34.55 2.33 11.38
N LYS A 225 34.24 1.71 10.23
CA LYS A 225 33.30 2.31 9.27
C LYS A 225 31.88 2.40 9.84
N ASN A 226 31.45 1.41 10.63
CA ASN A 226 30.16 1.43 11.31
C ASN A 226 30.08 2.51 12.41
N GLU A 227 31.19 2.84 13.08
CA GLU A 227 31.25 3.97 14.02
C GLU A 227 30.96 5.30 13.30
N VAL A 228 31.55 5.52 12.13
CA VAL A 228 31.24 6.69 11.29
C VAL A 228 29.76 6.68 10.85
N ARG A 229 29.25 5.52 10.40
CA ARG A 229 27.84 5.38 9.99
C ARG A 229 26.86 5.62 11.14
N ALA A 230 27.24 5.33 12.40
CA ALA A 230 26.41 5.58 13.57
C ALA A 230 26.13 7.07 13.79
N GLY A 231 27.04 7.95 13.35
CA GLY A 231 26.87 9.41 13.33
C GLY A 231 26.02 9.94 12.17
N ASN A 232 25.47 9.07 11.31
CA ASN A 232 24.61 9.47 10.20
C ASN A 232 23.14 9.11 10.48
N ALA A 233 22.23 10.08 10.37
CA ALA A 233 20.82 9.92 10.74
C ALA A 233 20.09 8.80 9.95
N TYR A 234 20.50 8.56 8.71
CA TYR A 234 19.98 7.49 7.87
C TYR A 234 20.79 6.20 8.01
N LEU A 235 22.12 6.24 7.82
CA LEU A 235 22.99 5.06 7.74
C LEU A 235 23.17 4.33 9.08
N ARG A 236 22.91 4.98 10.23
CA ARG A 236 22.88 4.31 11.55
C ARG A 236 21.90 3.14 11.60
N HIS A 237 20.88 3.15 10.73
CA HIS A 237 19.90 2.07 10.60
C HIS A 237 20.32 0.97 9.61
N CYS A 238 21.47 1.12 8.96
CA CYS A 238 21.97 0.24 7.90
C CYS A 238 23.48 -0.04 8.09
N PRO A 239 23.89 -0.64 9.24
CA PRO A 239 25.30 -0.99 9.45
C PRO A 239 25.75 -2.09 8.48
N ILE A 240 27.04 -2.13 8.18
CA ILE A 240 27.67 -3.26 7.50
C ILE A 240 27.69 -4.43 8.49
N GLN A 241 27.12 -5.56 8.10
CA GLN A 241 27.06 -6.77 8.92
C GLN A 241 27.82 -7.90 8.25
N ILE A 242 28.68 -8.59 9.00
CA ILE A 242 29.25 -9.85 8.57
C ILE A 242 28.17 -10.92 8.71
N ASN A 243 27.81 -11.54 7.59
CA ASN A 243 26.80 -12.58 7.48
C ASN A 243 27.24 -13.61 6.43
N PRO A 244 26.54 -14.75 6.27
CA PRO A 244 26.95 -15.79 5.32
C PRO A 244 27.12 -15.30 3.87
N PHE A 245 26.35 -14.29 3.45
CA PHE A 245 26.52 -13.70 2.10
C PHE A 245 27.83 -12.92 1.99
N THR A 246 28.21 -12.17 3.03
CA THR A 246 29.46 -11.42 3.08
C THR A 246 30.66 -12.36 3.14
N GLU A 247 30.56 -13.42 3.96
CA GLU A 247 31.60 -14.46 4.06
C GLU A 247 31.81 -15.16 2.73
N HIS A 248 30.73 -15.61 2.08
CA HIS A 248 30.80 -16.21 0.75
C HIS A 248 31.42 -15.27 -0.30
N HIS A 249 31.09 -13.98 -0.25
CA HIS A 249 31.67 -12.98 -1.16
C HIS A 249 33.18 -12.80 -0.95
N LEU A 250 33.65 -12.87 0.30
CA LEU A 250 35.08 -12.83 0.63
C LEU A 250 35.80 -14.11 0.19
N GLU A 251 35.17 -15.28 0.40
CA GLU A 251 35.71 -16.58 -0.01
C GLU A 251 35.97 -16.65 -1.51
N LEU A 252 35.08 -16.08 -2.34
CA LEU A 252 35.28 -15.98 -3.79
C LEU A 252 36.54 -15.19 -4.19
N ARG A 253 37.07 -14.36 -3.27
CA ARG A 253 38.32 -13.60 -3.43
C ARG A 253 39.49 -14.20 -2.65
N GLY A 254 39.32 -15.40 -2.08
CA GLY A 254 40.32 -16.05 -1.23
C GLY A 254 40.57 -15.30 0.08
N MET A 255 39.61 -14.50 0.55
CA MET A 255 39.70 -13.71 1.78
C MET A 255 38.74 -14.22 2.86
N THR A 256 39.01 -13.84 4.11
CA THR A 256 38.12 -14.05 5.26
C THR A 256 37.92 -12.72 5.99
N PRO A 257 36.93 -12.60 6.90
CA PRO A 257 36.78 -11.39 7.73
C PRO A 257 38.04 -11.00 8.53
N ASP A 258 38.95 -11.95 8.77
CA ASP A 258 40.18 -11.73 9.53
C ASP A 258 41.41 -11.45 8.64
N SER A 259 41.24 -11.49 7.31
CA SER A 259 42.29 -11.06 6.36
C SER A 259 42.60 -9.56 6.52
N VAL A 260 43.87 -9.21 6.33
CA VAL A 260 44.37 -7.82 6.33
C VAL A 260 44.62 -7.38 4.88
N PRO A 261 43.77 -6.52 4.30
CA PRO A 261 43.97 -6.04 2.93
C PRO A 261 45.16 -5.09 2.82
N GLU A 262 45.81 -5.06 1.66
CA GLU A 262 46.93 -4.15 1.40
C GLU A 262 46.48 -2.68 1.52
N ALA A 263 47.43 -1.79 1.84
CA ALA A 263 47.13 -0.37 1.96
C ALA A 263 46.58 0.19 0.64
N GLY A 264 45.39 0.78 0.67
CA GLY A 264 44.68 1.29 -0.51
C GLY A 264 43.86 0.24 -1.26
N GLN A 265 43.96 -1.04 -0.94
CA GLN A 265 43.14 -2.08 -1.55
C GLN A 265 41.69 -1.97 -1.09
N ARG A 266 40.77 -1.74 -2.03
CA ARG A 266 39.33 -1.78 -1.75
C ARG A 266 38.84 -3.21 -1.82
N VAL A 267 38.18 -3.66 -0.76
CA VAL A 267 37.53 -4.97 -0.68
C VAL A 267 36.03 -4.76 -0.65
N PHE A 268 35.35 -5.22 -1.69
CA PHE A 268 33.89 -5.25 -1.74
C PHE A 268 33.34 -6.43 -0.93
N LEU A 269 32.29 -6.19 -0.18
CA LEU A 269 31.65 -7.11 0.76
C LEU A 269 30.31 -7.64 0.21
N HIS A 270 29.82 -7.07 -0.89
CA HIS A 270 28.56 -7.45 -1.52
C HIS A 270 28.60 -7.08 -3.01
N PHE A 271 27.91 -7.86 -3.86
CA PHE A 271 27.70 -7.52 -5.28
C PHE A 271 26.72 -6.37 -5.56
N LYS A 272 25.87 -5.99 -4.59
CA LYS A 272 24.73 -5.08 -4.82
C LYS A 272 24.99 -3.74 -4.14
N ALA A 273 24.76 -2.65 -4.86
CA ALA A 273 24.90 -1.27 -4.39
C ALA A 273 23.72 -0.81 -3.51
N ASN A 274 23.34 -1.61 -2.51
CA ASN A 274 22.22 -1.29 -1.63
C ASN A 274 22.71 -0.65 -0.32
N LEU A 275 22.24 0.56 -0.02
CA LEU A 275 22.54 1.24 1.24
C LEU A 275 22.08 0.43 2.46
N SER A 276 20.93 -0.26 2.35
CA SER A 276 20.40 -1.14 3.39
C SER A 276 21.30 -2.32 3.74
N SER A 277 22.19 -2.71 2.83
CA SER A 277 23.17 -3.79 3.00
C SER A 277 24.56 -3.24 3.35
N GLY A 278 24.65 -1.99 3.80
CA GLY A 278 25.93 -1.38 4.20
C GLY A 278 26.65 -0.62 3.09
N GLY A 279 26.00 -0.38 1.94
CA GLY A 279 26.57 0.41 0.84
C GLY A 279 26.90 1.86 1.24
N ASP A 280 27.77 2.48 0.46
CA ASP A 280 28.15 3.90 0.59
C ASP A 280 27.32 4.77 -0.36
N SER A 281 27.03 5.99 0.10
CA SER A 281 26.32 7.02 -0.65
C SER A 281 27.23 8.19 -0.98
N TYR A 282 27.35 8.51 -2.27
CA TYR A 282 28.05 9.69 -2.79
C TYR A 282 27.04 10.59 -3.48
N GLU A 283 26.70 11.74 -2.88
CA GLU A 283 25.87 12.76 -3.52
C GLU A 283 26.72 13.59 -4.48
N LEU A 284 26.28 13.70 -5.73
CA LEU A 284 27.11 14.21 -6.81
C LEU A 284 26.31 14.84 -7.96
N VAL A 285 25.10 15.35 -7.68
CA VAL A 285 24.23 16.01 -8.68
C VAL A 285 24.96 17.04 -9.55
N ASP A 286 25.86 17.83 -8.98
CA ASP A 286 26.57 18.93 -9.69
C ASP A 286 27.55 18.46 -10.75
N VAL A 287 28.01 17.21 -10.69
CA VAL A 287 28.99 16.63 -11.63
C VAL A 287 28.37 15.59 -12.57
N VAL A 288 27.07 15.29 -12.43
CA VAL A 288 26.36 14.40 -13.35
C VAL A 288 26.11 15.11 -14.67
N HIS A 289 26.39 14.41 -15.77
CA HIS A 289 26.13 14.95 -17.09
C HIS A 289 24.64 15.30 -17.28
N PRO A 290 24.27 16.50 -17.77
CA PRO A 290 22.88 16.94 -17.88
C PRO A 290 21.97 16.02 -18.71
N GLY A 291 22.54 15.28 -19.67
CA GLY A 291 21.80 14.28 -20.45
C GLY A 291 21.24 13.14 -19.59
N ILE A 292 21.95 12.72 -18.55
CA ILE A 292 21.50 11.67 -17.62
C ILE A 292 20.39 12.22 -16.70
N LEU A 293 20.52 13.47 -16.24
CA LEU A 293 19.47 14.15 -15.47
C LEU A 293 18.15 14.23 -16.28
N ARG A 294 18.23 14.65 -17.55
CA ARG A 294 17.07 14.66 -18.46
C ARG A 294 16.49 13.28 -18.72
N LEU A 295 17.33 12.24 -18.78
CA LEU A 295 16.85 10.86 -18.89
C LEU A 295 16.00 10.47 -17.67
N ALA A 296 16.45 10.83 -16.46
CA ALA A 296 15.69 10.59 -15.23
C ALA A 296 14.37 11.39 -15.20
N GLU A 297 14.38 12.66 -15.61
CA GLU A 297 13.17 13.48 -15.72
C GLU A 297 12.14 12.87 -16.68
N ARG A 298 12.58 12.42 -17.85
CA ARG A 298 11.71 11.71 -18.80
C ARG A 298 11.15 10.40 -18.22
N ALA A 299 11.98 9.62 -17.53
CA ALA A 299 11.55 8.39 -16.88
C ALA A 299 10.50 8.66 -15.78
N ALA A 300 10.67 9.73 -15.00
CA ALA A 300 9.69 10.16 -14.00
C ALA A 300 8.38 10.64 -14.63
N ALA A 301 8.45 11.38 -15.75
CA ALA A 301 7.28 11.89 -16.46
C ALA A 301 6.36 10.78 -17.02
N CYS A 302 6.87 9.56 -17.19
CA CYS A 302 6.06 8.40 -17.55
C CYS A 302 5.04 8.02 -16.45
N LEU A 303 5.14 8.56 -15.23
CA LEU A 303 4.31 8.22 -14.07
C LEU A 303 3.45 9.45 -13.69
N PRO A 304 2.27 9.65 -14.29
CA PRO A 304 1.59 10.95 -14.30
C PRO A 304 1.03 11.39 -12.95
N SER A 305 0.85 10.47 -11.99
CA SER A 305 0.42 10.85 -10.63
C SER A 305 1.59 11.15 -9.68
N ALA A 306 2.82 10.79 -10.07
CA ALA A 306 4.00 10.93 -9.24
C ALA A 306 4.69 12.28 -9.46
N TYR A 307 4.63 13.15 -8.44
CA TYR A 307 5.35 14.43 -8.44
C TYR A 307 6.77 14.32 -7.89
N HIS A 308 7.15 13.14 -7.41
CA HIS A 308 8.55 12.80 -7.20
C HIS A 308 8.74 11.33 -7.51
N ALA A 309 9.95 11.00 -7.94
CA ALA A 309 10.38 9.64 -8.15
C ALA A 309 11.88 9.57 -7.90
N GLY A 310 12.37 8.42 -7.47
CA GLY A 310 13.78 8.11 -7.58
C GLY A 310 13.96 7.15 -8.74
N ILE A 311 14.85 7.49 -9.67
CA ILE A 311 15.16 6.75 -10.89
C ILE A 311 16.51 6.09 -10.69
N ASP A 312 16.54 4.77 -10.85
CA ASP A 312 17.78 3.99 -10.74
C ASP A 312 18.30 3.75 -12.16
N ILE A 313 19.48 4.28 -12.46
CA ILE A 313 20.13 4.20 -13.76
C ILE A 313 21.44 3.43 -13.60
N LEU A 314 21.64 2.43 -14.47
CA LEU A 314 22.94 1.78 -14.64
C LEU A 314 23.64 2.38 -15.86
N LEU A 315 24.88 2.82 -15.65
CA LEU A 315 25.68 3.43 -16.70
C LEU A 315 27.18 3.25 -16.44
N GLU A 316 28.03 3.51 -17.42
CA GLU A 316 29.48 3.34 -17.27
C GLU A 316 30.14 4.54 -16.57
N ARG A 317 29.66 5.77 -16.86
CA ARG A 317 30.25 7.04 -16.47
C ARG A 317 29.19 8.11 -16.19
N PHE A 318 29.13 8.60 -14.95
CA PHE A 318 28.20 9.68 -14.56
C PHE A 318 28.47 11.03 -15.23
N ASP A 319 29.67 11.23 -15.79
CA ASP A 319 30.13 12.50 -16.36
C ASP A 319 30.16 12.52 -17.90
N ALA A 320 29.50 11.54 -18.54
CA ALA A 320 29.38 11.45 -20.00
C ALA A 320 27.92 11.43 -20.44
N PRO A 321 27.61 11.84 -21.68
CA PRO A 321 26.25 11.74 -22.22
C PRO A 321 25.75 10.29 -22.28
N PRO A 322 24.44 10.04 -22.09
CA PRO A 322 23.85 8.70 -22.22
C PRO A 322 24.09 8.05 -23.59
N GLU A 323 24.25 8.83 -24.65
CA GLU A 323 24.37 8.36 -26.03
C GLU A 323 25.77 7.82 -26.36
N GLU A 324 26.80 8.17 -25.58
CA GLU A 324 28.20 7.76 -25.79
C GLU A 324 28.62 6.55 -24.95
N GLN A 325 27.69 5.96 -24.19
CA GLN A 325 27.97 4.90 -23.25
C GLN A 325 26.78 3.95 -23.14
N ARG A 326 26.99 2.79 -22.52
CA ARG A 326 25.85 1.96 -22.13
C ARG A 326 25.15 2.61 -20.93
N CYS A 327 23.87 2.96 -21.10
CA CYS A 327 23.07 3.65 -20.09
C CYS A 327 21.62 3.15 -20.15
N ILE A 328 21.08 2.63 -19.04
CA ILE A 328 19.72 2.10 -18.95
C ILE A 328 19.00 2.56 -17.69
N VAL A 329 17.69 2.74 -17.79
CA VAL A 329 16.80 2.91 -16.63
C VAL A 329 16.41 1.53 -16.11
N CYS A 330 16.77 1.25 -14.86
CA CYS A 330 16.57 -0.06 -14.23
C CYS A 330 15.28 -0.14 -13.43
N GLU A 331 14.98 0.91 -12.65
CA GLU A 331 13.82 0.95 -11.76
C GLU A 331 13.33 2.40 -11.58
N VAL A 332 12.03 2.55 -11.37
CA VAL A 332 11.41 3.80 -10.92
C VAL A 332 10.79 3.54 -9.56
N ASN A 333 11.17 4.30 -8.55
CA ASN A 333 10.73 4.14 -7.18
C ASN A 333 9.92 5.37 -6.72
N LEU A 334 8.67 5.16 -6.29
CA LEU A 334 7.75 6.23 -5.88
C LEU A 334 7.65 6.43 -4.35
N ASN A 335 8.34 5.57 -3.59
CA ASN A 335 8.69 5.85 -2.21
C ASN A 335 10.21 5.89 -2.16
N ASN A 336 10.78 7.05 -2.44
CA ASN A 336 12.14 7.15 -2.93
C ASN A 336 13.22 7.38 -1.86
N GLU A 337 12.82 7.38 -0.58
CA GLU A 337 13.68 7.58 0.58
C GLU A 337 14.47 8.90 0.50
N MET A 338 13.76 10.04 0.58
CA MET A 338 14.33 11.40 0.54
C MET A 338 15.57 11.59 1.42
N PRO A 339 15.64 11.02 2.65
CA PRO A 339 16.76 11.28 3.55
C PRO A 339 18.11 10.74 3.07
N ILE A 340 18.16 9.86 2.07
CA ILE A 340 19.47 9.40 1.54
C ILE A 340 20.27 10.56 0.98
N HIS A 341 19.60 11.52 0.32
CA HIS A 341 20.21 12.70 -0.30
C HIS A 341 20.47 13.84 0.71
N ILE A 342 19.76 13.85 1.84
CA ILE A 342 19.98 14.81 2.94
C ILE A 342 21.15 14.37 3.81
N PHE A 343 21.38 13.06 3.92
CA PHE A 343 22.44 12.49 4.75
C PHE A 343 23.37 11.57 3.94
N PRO A 344 24.00 12.04 2.84
CA PRO A 344 24.98 11.23 2.13
C PRO A 344 26.22 10.98 3.00
N LEU A 345 26.92 9.87 2.77
CA LEU A 345 28.19 9.63 3.45
C LEU A 345 29.30 10.52 2.89
N PHE A 346 29.29 10.75 1.57
CA PHE A 346 30.23 11.59 0.85
C PHE A 346 29.48 12.57 -0.06
N GLY A 347 30.06 13.75 -0.31
CA GLY A 347 29.44 14.79 -1.14
C GLY A 347 28.57 15.76 -0.34
N GLU A 348 28.13 16.84 -0.99
CA GLU A 348 27.31 17.86 -0.34
C GLU A 348 25.87 17.39 -0.15
N PRO A 349 25.27 17.56 1.04
CA PRO A 349 23.85 17.29 1.26
C PRO A 349 22.94 18.11 0.35
N VAL A 350 21.87 17.47 -0.14
CA VAL A 350 20.77 18.14 -0.83
C VAL A 350 19.54 18.12 0.07
N ASP A 351 18.99 19.28 0.42
CA ASP A 351 17.76 19.40 1.19
C ASP A 351 16.53 19.04 0.32
N THR A 352 16.37 17.74 0.07
CA THR A 352 15.25 17.23 -0.71
C THR A 352 13.90 17.46 -0.03
N GLY A 353 13.88 17.69 1.29
CA GLY A 353 12.69 18.10 2.03
C GLY A 353 12.21 19.47 1.58
N ASP A 354 13.12 20.44 1.50
CA ASP A 354 12.85 21.78 1.00
C ASP A 354 12.48 21.79 -0.49
N GLU A 355 13.23 21.04 -1.32
CA GLU A 355 12.89 20.89 -2.76
C GLU A 355 11.53 20.24 -2.98
N ALA A 356 11.09 19.33 -2.10
CA ALA A 356 9.75 18.78 -2.17
C ALA A 356 8.69 19.82 -1.81
N VAL A 357 8.90 20.63 -0.78
CA VAL A 357 7.97 21.71 -0.44
C VAL A 357 7.89 22.74 -1.58
N GLU A 358 9.03 23.18 -2.11
CA GLU A 358 9.12 24.02 -3.31
C GLU A 358 8.36 23.39 -4.48
N GLY A 359 8.66 22.13 -4.77
CA GLY A 359 8.09 21.37 -5.86
C GLY A 359 6.58 21.26 -5.79
N TYR A 360 6.03 20.83 -4.65
CA TYR A 360 4.59 20.61 -4.49
C TYR A 360 3.80 21.92 -4.35
N PHE A 361 4.26 22.87 -3.54
CA PHE A 361 3.43 24.02 -3.17
C PHE A 361 3.64 25.25 -4.06
N PHE A 362 4.78 25.35 -4.74
CA PHE A 362 5.15 26.55 -5.51
C PHE A 362 5.32 26.25 -7.00
N ARG A 363 6.00 25.16 -7.39
CA ARG A 363 6.13 24.77 -8.80
C ARG A 363 4.87 24.08 -9.35
N ALA A 364 4.31 23.16 -8.57
CA ALA A 364 3.17 22.31 -8.95
C ALA A 364 1.82 22.82 -8.45
N GLY A 365 1.78 23.94 -7.74
CA GLY A 365 0.62 24.32 -6.92
C GLY A 365 -0.69 24.36 -7.71
N ASP A 366 -0.65 24.90 -8.93
CA ASP A 366 -1.85 25.04 -9.77
C ASP A 366 -2.37 23.69 -10.29
N ASP A 367 -1.48 22.78 -10.70
CA ASP A 367 -1.86 21.42 -11.10
C ASP A 367 -2.47 20.62 -9.94
N LEU A 368 -2.00 20.88 -8.72
CA LEU A 368 -2.52 20.24 -7.51
C LEU A 368 -3.88 20.82 -7.10
N ARG A 369 -4.09 22.12 -7.25
CA ARG A 369 -5.41 22.76 -7.05
C ARG A 369 -6.45 22.25 -8.04
N ALA A 370 -6.03 22.01 -9.28
CA ALA A 370 -6.87 21.41 -10.33
C ALA A 370 -7.04 19.89 -10.20
N SER A 371 -6.33 19.24 -9.27
CA SER A 371 -6.37 17.79 -9.12
C SER A 371 -7.76 17.30 -8.69
N PRO A 372 -8.27 16.20 -9.26
CA PRO A 372 -9.49 15.56 -8.76
C PRO A 372 -9.33 14.99 -7.35
N PHE A 373 -8.08 14.74 -6.91
CA PHE A 373 -7.74 14.20 -5.59
C PHE A 373 -7.39 15.32 -4.58
N ARG A 374 -7.70 16.58 -4.88
CA ARG A 374 -7.38 17.70 -4.00
C ARG A 374 -8.03 17.53 -2.62
N LEU A 375 -7.32 17.96 -1.60
CA LEU A 375 -7.84 17.98 -0.24
C LEU A 375 -8.55 19.32 -0.02
N ASP A 376 -9.64 19.25 0.73
CA ASP A 376 -10.31 20.40 1.31
C ASP A 376 -10.49 20.13 2.81
N PRO A 377 -9.41 20.28 3.62
CA PRO A 377 -9.43 19.99 5.03
C PRO A 377 -10.08 21.17 5.78
N THR A 378 -11.36 21.38 5.52
CA THR A 378 -12.21 22.30 6.28
C THR A 378 -12.78 21.50 7.47
N PRO A 379 -12.39 21.82 8.72
CA PRO A 379 -12.94 21.12 9.88
C PRO A 379 -14.46 21.22 9.88
N ALA A 380 -15.15 20.17 10.31
CA ALA A 380 -16.55 20.32 10.67
C ALA A 380 -16.62 21.42 11.75
N ALA A 381 -17.44 22.46 11.54
CA ALA A 381 -17.82 23.35 12.63
C ALA A 381 -18.26 22.48 13.82
N GLU A 382 -18.03 22.93 15.06
CA GLU A 382 -18.25 22.18 16.33
C GLU A 382 -19.66 21.59 16.55
N GLN A 383 -20.52 21.62 15.56
CA GLN A 383 -21.66 20.73 15.41
C GLN A 383 -21.19 19.28 15.51
N ARG A 384 -21.14 18.77 16.75
CA ARG A 384 -21.37 17.35 17.01
C ARG A 384 -22.56 17.00 16.13
N ILE A 385 -22.33 16.17 15.11
CA ILE A 385 -23.42 15.67 14.28
C ILE A 385 -24.23 14.78 15.24
N ALA A 386 -25.16 15.40 15.96
CA ALA A 386 -26.09 14.76 16.86
C ALA A 386 -27.08 14.06 15.96
N VAL A 387 -26.69 12.87 15.54
CA VAL A 387 -27.47 12.01 14.69
C VAL A 387 -28.66 11.49 15.49
N SER A 388 -29.77 12.24 15.51
CA SER A 388 -31.03 11.75 16.06
C SER A 388 -31.67 10.78 15.06
N ALA A 389 -31.12 9.57 14.96
CA ALA A 389 -31.67 8.50 14.16
C ALA A 389 -32.64 7.63 15.00
N PRO A 390 -33.70 7.04 14.41
CA PRO A 390 -34.39 5.93 15.04
C PRO A 390 -33.36 4.83 15.32
N ALA A 391 -33.48 4.17 16.48
CA ALA A 391 -32.61 3.05 16.84
C ALA A 391 -32.54 2.08 15.64
N PRO A 392 -31.34 1.76 15.10
CA PRO A 392 -31.20 0.93 13.91
C PRO A 392 -31.97 -0.39 14.00
N GLU A 393 -32.17 -0.86 15.23
CA GLU A 393 -33.00 -2.00 15.56
C GLU A 393 -34.43 -1.87 15.02
N LYS A 394 -35.07 -0.70 15.13
CA LYS A 394 -36.42 -0.47 14.60
C LYS A 394 -36.46 -0.54 13.07
N LEU A 395 -35.45 0.01 12.41
CA LEU A 395 -35.32 -0.02 10.96
C LEU A 395 -35.12 -1.46 10.46
N VAL A 396 -34.23 -2.19 11.14
CA VAL A 396 -34.00 -3.62 10.91
C VAL A 396 -35.26 -4.43 11.17
N ASP A 397 -35.98 -4.17 12.26
CA ASP A 397 -37.16 -4.91 12.65
C ASP A 397 -38.31 -4.66 11.65
N GLN A 398 -38.49 -3.42 11.17
CA GLN A 398 -39.44 -3.09 10.11
C GLN A 398 -39.09 -3.77 8.78
N ALA A 399 -37.82 -3.71 8.36
CA ALA A 399 -37.39 -4.32 7.11
C ALA A 399 -37.36 -5.86 7.15
N ALA A 400 -37.12 -6.44 8.32
CA ALA A 400 -37.13 -7.90 8.51
C ALA A 400 -38.55 -8.47 8.66
N SER A 401 -39.52 -7.64 9.06
CA SER A 401 -40.93 -8.04 9.20
C SER A 401 -41.77 -7.80 7.94
N SER A 402 -41.33 -6.92 7.04
CA SER A 402 -42.08 -6.61 5.80
C SER A 402 -42.11 -7.74 4.77
N SER A 403 -41.45 -8.89 5.01
CA SER A 403 -41.39 -10.08 4.14
C SER A 403 -40.91 -9.86 2.69
N GLU A 404 -40.55 -8.64 2.32
CA GLU A 404 -39.89 -8.31 1.06
C GLU A 404 -38.40 -8.71 1.14
N ILE A 405 -38.14 -10.02 1.14
CA ILE A 405 -36.94 -10.53 0.47
C ILE A 405 -36.99 -9.91 -0.91
N SER A 406 -35.93 -9.20 -1.34
CA SER A 406 -35.90 -8.53 -2.64
C SER A 406 -36.47 -9.52 -3.67
N GLY A 407 -37.69 -9.26 -4.16
CA GLY A 407 -38.49 -10.21 -4.94
C GLY A 407 -37.94 -10.46 -6.33
N THR A 408 -36.73 -9.95 -6.60
CA THR A 408 -35.99 -10.16 -7.82
C THR A 408 -35.28 -11.52 -7.70
N PRO A 409 -35.63 -12.52 -8.53
CA PRO A 409 -34.86 -13.74 -8.62
C PRO A 409 -33.39 -13.36 -8.90
N TRP A 410 -32.48 -13.86 -8.07
CA TRP A 410 -31.06 -13.64 -8.31
C TRP A 410 -30.71 -14.20 -9.70
N PRO A 411 -29.89 -13.50 -10.50
CA PRO A 411 -29.43 -14.05 -11.77
C PRO A 411 -28.84 -15.45 -11.51
N GLY A 412 -29.29 -16.49 -12.21
CA GLY A 412 -28.92 -17.87 -11.88
C GLY A 412 -27.40 -18.13 -11.88
N ASP A 413 -26.66 -17.41 -12.71
CA ASP A 413 -25.19 -17.45 -12.75
C ASP A 413 -24.51 -16.64 -11.65
N ALA A 414 -25.25 -15.75 -10.95
CA ALA A 414 -24.69 -14.96 -9.87
C ALA A 414 -24.18 -15.84 -8.72
N ALA A 415 -24.90 -16.93 -8.49
CA ALA A 415 -24.60 -17.95 -7.52
C ALA A 415 -23.35 -18.81 -7.85
N ARG A 416 -22.63 -18.58 -8.94
CA ARG A 416 -21.44 -19.38 -9.32
C ARG A 416 -20.08 -18.76 -8.97
N ALA A 417 -20.04 -17.51 -8.47
CA ALA A 417 -18.77 -16.85 -8.10
C ALA A 417 -18.13 -17.48 -6.85
N GLY A 418 -16.82 -17.78 -6.91
CA GLY A 418 -16.07 -18.38 -5.81
C GLY A 418 -15.76 -17.44 -4.63
N SER A 419 -15.91 -16.13 -4.78
CA SER A 419 -15.70 -15.15 -3.71
C SER A 419 -16.48 -13.85 -3.97
N PRO A 420 -16.70 -12.99 -2.95
CA PRO A 420 -17.30 -11.67 -3.15
C PRO A 420 -16.56 -10.79 -4.17
N ARG A 421 -15.22 -10.91 -4.23
CA ARG A 421 -14.42 -10.22 -5.25
C ARG A 421 -14.59 -10.80 -6.64
N GLY A 422 -14.71 -12.12 -6.77
CA GLY A 422 -15.01 -12.75 -8.05
C GLY A 422 -16.40 -12.36 -8.57
N LEU A 423 -17.35 -12.16 -7.65
CA LEU A 423 -18.67 -11.60 -7.94
C LEU A 423 -18.54 -10.17 -8.49
N ASP A 424 -17.80 -9.28 -7.80
CA ASP A 424 -17.58 -7.91 -8.31
C ASP A 424 -16.96 -7.88 -9.72
N GLN A 425 -15.92 -8.69 -9.95
CA GLN A 425 -15.24 -8.77 -11.24
C GLN A 425 -16.20 -9.20 -12.37
N ARG A 426 -17.06 -10.19 -12.08
CA ARG A 426 -18.04 -10.69 -13.06
C ARG A 426 -19.09 -9.64 -13.39
N GLU A 427 -19.60 -8.91 -12.39
CA GLU A 427 -20.65 -7.89 -12.59
C GLU A 427 -20.14 -6.59 -13.22
N LEU A 428 -18.88 -6.22 -12.93
CA LEU A 428 -18.23 -5.06 -13.55
C LEU A 428 -17.82 -5.33 -15.00
N ARG A 429 -17.40 -6.55 -15.34
CA ARG A 429 -16.93 -6.91 -16.69
C ARG A 429 -17.88 -6.46 -17.81
N PRO A 430 -19.18 -6.83 -17.85
CA PRO A 430 -20.07 -6.41 -18.93
C PRO A 430 -20.28 -4.90 -18.99
N ARG A 431 -20.17 -4.18 -17.86
CA ARG A 431 -20.29 -2.71 -17.81
C ARG A 431 -19.06 -2.04 -18.43
N LEU A 432 -17.88 -2.55 -18.12
CA LEU A 432 -16.63 -2.10 -18.74
C LEU A 432 -16.62 -2.40 -20.24
N LEU A 433 -17.09 -3.57 -20.68
CA LEU A 433 -17.25 -3.89 -22.10
C LEU A 433 -18.18 -2.91 -22.82
N ARG A 434 -19.31 -2.53 -22.20
CA ARG A 434 -20.18 -1.45 -22.72
C ARG A 434 -19.49 -0.09 -22.80
N GLY A 435 -18.44 0.13 -22.01
CA GLY A 435 -17.54 1.29 -22.10
C GLY A 435 -16.59 1.27 -23.30
N GLY A 436 -16.74 0.34 -24.24
CA GLY A 436 -15.99 0.27 -25.49
C GLY A 436 -14.71 -0.55 -25.40
N PHE A 437 -14.65 -1.55 -24.53
CA PHE A 437 -13.56 -2.53 -24.48
C PHE A 437 -13.98 -3.83 -25.16
N ASP A 438 -13.03 -4.47 -25.86
CA ASP A 438 -13.22 -5.76 -26.54
C ASP A 438 -13.09 -6.93 -25.58
N ASP A 439 -12.17 -6.82 -24.62
CA ASP A 439 -11.96 -7.79 -23.54
C ASP A 439 -11.54 -7.07 -22.25
N VAL A 440 -11.85 -7.69 -21.11
CA VAL A 440 -11.51 -7.19 -19.78
C VAL A 440 -11.14 -8.37 -18.89
N GLN A 441 -9.94 -8.33 -18.34
CA GLN A 441 -9.38 -9.33 -17.44
C GLN A 441 -8.88 -8.69 -16.15
N TYR A 442 -8.98 -9.42 -15.04
CA TYR A 442 -8.55 -8.95 -13.73
C TYR A 442 -7.34 -9.77 -13.25
N GLN A 443 -6.28 -9.08 -12.81
CA GLN A 443 -5.13 -9.71 -12.17
C GLN A 443 -4.82 -8.99 -10.86
N GLY A 444 -5.30 -9.57 -9.74
CA GLY A 444 -5.18 -8.93 -8.43
C GLY A 444 -5.97 -7.62 -8.36
N LYS A 445 -5.26 -6.50 -8.23
CA LYS A 445 -5.84 -5.14 -8.21
C LYS A 445 -5.83 -4.45 -9.58
N LEU A 446 -5.12 -5.01 -10.56
CA LEU A 446 -5.06 -4.48 -11.92
C LEU A 446 -6.19 -5.04 -12.78
N VAL A 447 -6.68 -4.19 -13.67
CA VAL A 447 -7.60 -4.50 -14.75
C VAL A 447 -6.84 -4.31 -16.05
N TYR A 448 -6.83 -5.34 -16.89
CA TYR A 448 -6.28 -5.34 -18.24
C TYR A 448 -7.46 -5.33 -19.20
N ALA A 449 -7.66 -4.23 -19.91
CA ALA A 449 -8.73 -4.08 -20.88
C ALA A 449 -8.15 -3.89 -22.27
N ARG A 450 -8.75 -4.51 -23.28
CA ARG A 450 -8.33 -4.37 -24.68
C ARG A 450 -9.25 -3.44 -25.45
N ARG A 451 -8.65 -2.62 -26.30
CA ARG A 451 -9.34 -1.80 -27.29
C ARG A 451 -8.52 -1.77 -28.57
N GLY A 452 -8.97 -2.51 -29.58
CA GLY A 452 -8.25 -2.69 -30.85
C GLY A 452 -6.89 -3.37 -30.65
N ASP A 453 -5.82 -2.65 -31.00
CA ASP A 453 -4.43 -3.09 -30.90
C ASP A 453 -3.71 -2.60 -29.62
N ARG A 454 -4.44 -1.91 -28.73
CA ARG A 454 -3.94 -1.41 -27.46
C ARG A 454 -4.52 -2.17 -26.27
N GLU A 455 -3.71 -2.23 -25.22
CA GLU A 455 -4.07 -2.70 -23.89
C GLU A 455 -4.09 -1.50 -22.93
N GLU A 456 -5.23 -1.26 -22.30
CA GLU A 456 -5.40 -0.29 -21.22
C GLU A 456 -5.26 -0.99 -19.86
N ILE A 457 -4.32 -0.54 -19.04
CA ILE A 457 -4.07 -1.07 -17.69
C ILE A 457 -4.46 -0.01 -16.66
N PHE A 458 -5.38 -0.36 -15.76
CA PHE A 458 -5.83 0.51 -14.67
C PHE A 458 -6.06 -0.26 -13.36
N GLU A 459 -6.23 0.47 -12.26
CA GLU A 459 -6.47 -0.10 -10.93
C GLU A 459 -7.96 -0.15 -10.64
N ARG A 460 -8.43 -1.23 -10.02
CA ARG A 460 -9.87 -1.56 -9.87
C ARG A 460 -10.69 -0.64 -8.95
N SER A 461 -10.06 0.34 -8.32
CA SER A 461 -10.68 1.28 -7.38
C SER A 461 -10.26 2.74 -7.59
N GLY A 462 -9.12 2.97 -8.27
CA GLY A 462 -8.57 4.29 -8.53
C GLY A 462 -8.09 5.04 -7.28
N ARG A 463 -7.88 4.32 -6.18
CA ARG A 463 -7.44 4.86 -4.89
C ARG A 463 -6.05 5.51 -4.95
N THR A 464 -5.78 6.42 -4.03
CA THR A 464 -4.45 7.02 -3.81
C THR A 464 -3.71 6.33 -2.66
N MET A 465 -2.39 6.45 -2.61
CA MET A 465 -1.58 5.87 -1.52
C MET A 465 -1.90 6.51 -0.16
N PHE A 466 -2.23 7.80 -0.13
CA PHE A 466 -2.67 8.49 1.07
C PHE A 466 -4.02 7.97 1.57
N ALA A 467 -5.00 7.79 0.68
CA ALA A 467 -6.29 7.22 1.02
C ALA A 467 -6.18 5.74 1.45
N ASP A 468 -5.32 4.96 0.80
CA ASP A 468 -5.05 3.56 1.20
C ASP A 468 -4.44 3.47 2.61
N ALA A 469 -3.60 4.44 2.99
CA ALA A 469 -3.08 4.52 4.36
C ALA A 469 -4.18 4.76 5.38
N ALA A 470 -5.18 5.60 5.06
CA ALA A 470 -6.36 5.79 5.91
C ALA A 470 -7.18 4.49 6.03
N SER A 471 -7.33 3.73 4.94
CA SER A 471 -8.09 2.49 4.93
C SER A 471 -7.40 1.34 5.69
N THR A 472 -6.08 1.22 5.58
CA THR A 472 -5.34 0.06 6.10
C THR A 472 -4.74 0.29 7.49
N ALA A 473 -4.45 1.54 7.87
CA ALA A 473 -3.84 1.88 9.15
C ALA A 473 -4.82 2.63 10.06
N SER A 474 -5.43 1.93 11.02
CA SER A 474 -6.42 2.53 11.94
C SER A 474 -5.92 3.78 12.70
N ALA A 475 -4.60 3.91 12.91
CA ALA A 475 -4.01 5.10 13.52
C ALA A 475 -4.08 6.33 12.61
N VAL A 476 -3.95 6.14 11.29
CA VAL A 476 -4.08 7.19 10.28
C VAL A 476 -5.54 7.64 10.20
N LEU A 477 -6.49 6.71 10.05
CA LEU A 477 -7.92 7.04 10.05
C LEU A 477 -8.32 7.85 11.30
N ARG A 478 -7.92 7.42 12.49
CA ARG A 478 -8.21 8.18 13.72
C ARG A 478 -7.55 9.55 13.76
N GLY A 479 -6.34 9.69 13.22
CA GLY A 479 -5.68 10.99 13.10
C GLY A 479 -6.46 11.94 12.20
N LEU A 480 -6.95 11.43 11.06
CA LEU A 480 -7.79 12.18 10.13
C LEU A 480 -9.14 12.56 10.75
N LEU A 481 -9.80 11.62 11.44
CA LEU A 481 -11.07 11.89 12.13
C LEU A 481 -10.91 12.98 13.20
N ARG A 482 -9.83 12.94 13.98
CA ARG A 482 -9.52 14.03 14.94
C ARG A 482 -9.29 15.36 14.23
N ALA A 483 -8.52 15.39 13.15
CA ALA A 483 -8.28 16.61 12.38
C ALA A 483 -9.57 17.16 11.74
N ALA A 484 -10.48 16.26 11.35
CA ALA A 484 -11.78 16.60 10.76
C ALA A 484 -12.85 16.99 11.78
N GLY A 485 -12.60 16.80 13.08
CA GLY A 485 -13.62 17.00 14.13
C GLY A 485 -14.72 15.92 14.12
N LEU A 486 -14.48 14.76 13.49
CA LEU A 486 -15.48 13.69 13.36
C LEU A 486 -15.38 12.68 14.52
N PRO A 487 -16.53 12.20 15.06
CA PRO A 487 -16.53 11.19 16.11
C PRO A 487 -15.91 9.88 15.63
N ALA A 488 -15.07 9.28 16.48
CA ALA A 488 -14.42 8.00 16.23
C ALA A 488 -14.63 7.06 17.42
N LEU A 489 -14.65 5.75 17.17
CA LEU A 489 -14.64 4.78 18.26
C LEU A 489 -13.33 4.90 19.07
N VAL A 490 -13.48 4.93 20.39
CA VAL A 490 -12.37 5.15 21.31
C VAL A 490 -11.36 4.01 21.21
N ARG A 491 -10.07 4.36 21.10
CA ARG A 491 -8.98 3.38 21.16
C ARG A 491 -7.72 4.00 21.73
N GLN A 492 -7.26 3.45 22.84
CA GLN A 492 -6.07 3.93 23.53
C GLN A 492 -5.21 2.77 24.01
N ARG A 493 -3.91 3.04 24.13
CA ARG A 493 -2.93 2.13 24.71
C ARG A 493 -2.68 2.55 26.15
N PHE A 494 -2.62 1.57 27.02
CA PHE A 494 -2.34 1.73 28.44
C PHE A 494 -1.22 0.78 28.84
N ASP A 495 -0.38 1.22 29.76
CA ASP A 495 0.52 0.30 30.46
C ASP A 495 -0.29 -0.48 31.50
N THR A 496 0.15 -1.69 31.83
CA THR A 496 -0.65 -2.52 32.76
C THR A 496 -0.71 -1.98 34.18
N ALA A 497 0.15 -1.02 34.52
CA ALA A 497 0.11 -0.27 35.78
C ALA A 497 -1.04 0.75 35.85
N THR A 498 -1.67 1.12 34.72
CA THR A 498 -2.65 2.21 34.63
C THR A 498 -4.08 1.70 34.48
N LEU A 499 -4.47 0.66 35.22
CA LEU A 499 -5.86 0.13 35.21
C LEU A 499 -6.90 1.20 35.60
N HIS A 500 -6.55 2.11 36.52
CA HIS A 500 -7.44 3.20 36.93
C HIS A 500 -7.81 4.11 35.75
N ASP A 501 -6.85 4.45 34.89
CA ASP A 501 -7.09 5.28 33.70
C ASP A 501 -7.99 4.58 32.69
N VAL A 502 -7.86 3.25 32.56
CA VAL A 502 -8.77 2.44 31.73
C VAL A 502 -10.19 2.49 32.29
N ARG A 503 -10.34 2.42 33.63
CA ARG A 503 -11.65 2.51 34.29
C ARG A 503 -12.30 3.87 34.04
N ALA A 504 -11.54 4.96 34.13
CA ALA A 504 -12.03 6.30 33.81
C ALA A 504 -12.53 6.37 32.36
N LEU A 505 -11.71 5.94 31.39
CA LEU A 505 -12.06 5.91 29.97
C LEU A 505 -13.35 5.12 29.68
N VAL A 506 -13.48 3.93 30.27
CA VAL A 506 -14.63 3.04 30.08
C VAL A 506 -15.89 3.62 30.69
N SER A 507 -15.76 4.38 31.78
CA SER A 507 -16.88 5.04 32.46
C SER A 507 -17.38 6.27 31.70
N GLU A 508 -16.48 7.02 31.05
CA GLU A 508 -16.81 8.17 30.20
C GLU A 508 -17.47 7.75 28.86
N HIS A 509 -17.16 6.54 28.37
CA HIS A 509 -17.64 6.06 27.07
C HIS A 509 -18.31 4.68 27.21
N PRO A 510 -19.62 4.61 27.51
CA PRO A 510 -20.30 3.34 27.65
C PRO A 510 -20.36 2.58 26.32
N GLY A 511 -20.34 1.26 26.41
CA GLY A 511 -20.45 0.39 25.24
C GLY A 511 -19.66 -0.90 25.39
N PRO A 512 -19.74 -1.81 24.41
CA PRO A 512 -18.93 -2.99 24.41
C PRO A 512 -17.46 -2.62 24.13
N TRP A 513 -16.55 -3.21 24.89
CA TRP A 513 -15.12 -2.98 24.79
C TRP A 513 -14.37 -4.25 24.47
N ARG A 514 -13.19 -4.08 23.86
CA ARG A 514 -12.23 -5.15 23.60
C ARG A 514 -10.86 -4.70 24.06
N MET A 515 -10.15 -5.62 24.71
CA MET A 515 -8.78 -5.45 25.15
C MET A 515 -7.89 -6.49 24.49
N ARG A 516 -6.70 -6.07 24.02
CA ARG A 516 -5.67 -6.95 23.48
C ARG A 516 -4.33 -6.67 24.14
N ALA A 517 -3.74 -7.70 24.73
CA ALA A 517 -2.35 -7.72 25.14
C ALA A 517 -1.42 -7.80 23.93
N ARG A 518 -0.19 -7.29 24.04
CA ARG A 518 0.85 -7.53 23.04
C ARG A 518 1.18 -9.03 23.02
N ARG A 519 1.47 -9.58 21.84
CA ARG A 519 1.94 -10.98 21.69
C ARG A 519 3.14 -11.22 22.61
N ASP A 520 3.12 -12.32 23.34
CA ASP A 520 4.30 -12.87 24.01
C ASP A 520 5.30 -13.43 22.97
N THR A 521 6.44 -13.95 23.43
CA THR A 521 7.46 -14.61 22.60
C THR A 521 6.95 -15.85 21.87
N GLN A 522 5.78 -16.40 22.23
CA GLN A 522 5.12 -17.54 21.58
C GLN A 522 4.03 -17.13 20.58
N GLY A 523 3.71 -15.83 20.48
CA GLY A 523 2.89 -15.27 19.41
C GLY A 523 1.39 -15.23 19.66
N ASP A 524 0.91 -15.62 20.85
CA ASP A 524 -0.52 -15.82 21.11
C ASP A 524 -1.17 -14.53 21.67
N ALA A 525 -2.05 -13.88 20.90
CA ALA A 525 -2.73 -12.65 21.30
C ALA A 525 -4.22 -12.90 21.54
N ARG A 526 -4.63 -13.03 22.81
CA ARG A 526 -6.05 -13.18 23.18
C ARG A 526 -6.76 -11.82 23.20
N THR A 527 -7.96 -11.79 22.62
CA THR A 527 -8.86 -10.64 22.68
C THR A 527 -9.87 -10.86 23.79
N ILE A 528 -9.83 -10.02 24.82
CA ILE A 528 -10.74 -10.08 25.96
C ILE A 528 -11.84 -9.05 25.72
N ARG A 529 -13.10 -9.42 25.97
CA ARG A 529 -14.26 -8.54 25.80
C ARG A 529 -14.88 -8.24 27.17
N PHE A 530 -15.37 -7.02 27.33
CA PHE A 530 -16.10 -6.57 28.51
C PHE A 530 -17.08 -5.46 28.10
N THR A 531 -18.03 -5.11 28.97
CA THR A 531 -19.09 -4.15 28.60
C THR A 531 -19.16 -2.97 29.54
N THR A 532 -18.78 -3.16 30.81
CA THR A 532 -18.88 -2.12 31.84
C THR A 532 -17.55 -1.96 32.58
N ALA A 533 -17.41 -0.84 33.27
CA ALA A 533 -16.30 -0.62 34.21
C ALA A 533 -16.30 -1.64 35.36
N ALA A 534 -17.45 -2.23 35.71
CA ALA A 534 -17.54 -3.28 36.72
C ALA A 534 -16.98 -4.62 36.21
N ASP A 535 -17.19 -4.95 34.93
CA ASP A 535 -16.66 -6.17 34.32
C ASP A 535 -15.16 -6.05 33.99
N LEU A 536 -14.61 -4.83 34.00
CA LEU A 536 -13.23 -4.54 33.60
C LEU A 536 -12.23 -5.30 34.47
N ASP A 537 -12.41 -5.35 35.79
CA ASP A 537 -11.49 -6.04 36.70
C ASP A 537 -11.38 -7.54 36.39
N GLN A 538 -12.52 -8.17 36.13
CA GLN A 538 -12.57 -9.58 35.75
C GLN A 538 -11.99 -9.81 34.35
N ALA A 539 -12.15 -8.87 33.43
CA ALA A 539 -11.52 -8.93 32.12
C ALA A 539 -10.00 -8.72 32.22
N TRP A 540 -9.55 -7.84 33.11
CA TRP A 540 -8.15 -7.51 33.35
C TRP A 540 -7.38 -8.68 33.97
N SER A 541 -7.99 -9.41 34.90
CA SER A 541 -7.36 -10.59 35.52
C SER A 541 -7.13 -11.75 34.55
N ARG A 542 -7.78 -11.74 33.38
CA ARG A 542 -7.58 -12.73 32.30
C ARG A 542 -6.44 -12.38 31.34
N LEU A 543 -5.75 -11.26 31.56
CA LEU A 543 -4.57 -10.90 30.76
C LEU A 543 -3.45 -11.93 30.98
N PRO A 544 -2.70 -12.32 29.92
CA PRO A 544 -1.55 -13.19 30.07
C PRO A 544 -0.52 -12.63 31.05
N GLN A 545 0.13 -13.50 31.83
CA GLN A 545 1.20 -13.11 32.74
C GLN A 545 2.36 -12.48 31.96
N GLY A 546 2.96 -11.40 32.48
CA GLY A 546 4.02 -10.66 31.79
C GLY A 546 3.54 -9.63 30.76
N THR A 547 2.21 -9.42 30.63
CA THR A 547 1.68 -8.31 29.82
C THR A 547 2.12 -6.97 30.41
N THR A 548 2.87 -6.18 29.65
CA THR A 548 3.33 -4.83 30.07
C THR A 548 2.43 -3.71 29.56
N ALA A 549 1.66 -3.96 28.50
CA ALA A 549 0.75 -2.97 27.93
C ALA A 549 -0.41 -3.64 27.19
N VAL A 550 -1.53 -2.93 27.19
CA VAL A 550 -2.77 -3.34 26.55
C VAL A 550 -3.30 -2.25 25.63
N THR A 551 -3.95 -2.67 24.55
CA THR A 551 -4.78 -1.78 23.74
C THR A 551 -6.23 -2.02 24.10
N VAL A 552 -6.90 -0.96 24.54
CA VAL A 552 -8.34 -0.95 24.86
C VAL A 552 -9.06 -0.21 23.75
N GLN A 553 -10.12 -0.82 23.22
CA GLN A 553 -10.85 -0.33 22.06
C GLN A 553 -12.35 -0.52 22.24
N GLN A 554 -13.13 0.55 22.03
CA GLN A 554 -14.58 0.50 21.98
C GLN A 554 -15.01 -0.25 20.71
N ALA A 555 -16.00 -1.12 20.85
CA ALA A 555 -16.62 -1.86 19.75
C ALA A 555 -17.99 -1.25 19.43
N PRO A 556 -18.50 -1.44 18.20
CA PRO A 556 -19.85 -1.05 17.83
C PRO A 556 -20.90 -1.68 18.76
N ALA A 557 -21.87 -0.87 19.20
CA ALA A 557 -22.96 -1.28 20.08
C ALA A 557 -24.26 -1.48 19.28
N GLY A 558 -24.31 -2.48 18.39
CA GLY A 558 -25.51 -2.75 17.59
C GLY A 558 -25.19 -2.81 16.10
N ALA A 559 -26.02 -2.21 15.26
CA ALA A 559 -25.83 -2.18 13.81
C ALA A 559 -24.72 -1.20 13.38
N GLU A 560 -24.20 -1.42 12.18
CA GLU A 560 -23.34 -0.47 11.46
C GLU A 560 -24.04 0.00 10.19
N CYS A 561 -23.81 1.24 9.76
CA CYS A 561 -24.27 1.76 8.49
C CYS A 561 -23.05 2.05 7.62
N LYS A 562 -22.99 1.41 6.45
CA LYS A 562 -21.93 1.57 5.49
C LYS A 562 -22.46 2.35 4.29
N LEU A 563 -21.79 3.43 3.94
CA LEU A 563 -22.14 4.26 2.78
C LEU A 563 -21.18 3.96 1.64
N LEU A 564 -21.70 3.65 0.45
CA LEU A 564 -20.90 3.58 -0.78
C LEU A 564 -20.89 4.95 -1.44
N LEU A 565 -19.68 5.44 -1.74
CA LEU A 565 -19.44 6.73 -2.38
C LEU A 565 -18.74 6.50 -3.71
N ALA A 566 -19.21 7.18 -4.75
CA ALA A 566 -18.60 7.21 -6.08
C ALA A 566 -18.31 8.66 -6.46
N GLY A 567 -17.04 8.99 -6.72
CA GLY A 567 -16.63 10.38 -6.97
C GLY A 567 -16.96 11.35 -5.83
N GLY A 568 -17.08 10.85 -4.59
CA GLY A 568 -17.47 11.61 -3.40
C GLY A 568 -18.98 11.71 -3.13
N GLU A 569 -19.82 11.25 -4.06
CA GLU A 569 -21.28 11.28 -3.91
C GLU A 569 -21.85 9.95 -3.43
N LEU A 570 -22.91 10.02 -2.63
CA LEU A 570 -23.60 8.84 -2.08
C LEU A 570 -24.29 8.07 -3.20
N VAL A 571 -23.93 6.80 -3.37
CA VAL A 571 -24.55 5.89 -4.34
C VAL A 571 -25.64 5.03 -3.69
N SER A 572 -25.32 4.48 -2.52
CA SER A 572 -26.19 3.56 -1.79
C SER A 572 -25.69 3.38 -0.36
N SER A 573 -26.51 2.78 0.50
CA SER A 573 -26.07 2.38 1.83
C SER A 573 -26.56 1.00 2.22
N VAL A 574 -25.81 0.38 3.12
CA VAL A 574 -26.15 -0.91 3.72
C VAL A 574 -26.09 -0.77 5.22
N VAL A 575 -27.17 -1.15 5.90
CA VAL A 575 -27.16 -1.38 7.35
C VAL A 575 -26.81 -2.84 7.61
N ILE A 576 -25.75 -3.06 8.36
CA ILE A 576 -25.26 -4.38 8.76
C ILE A 576 -25.74 -4.64 10.18
N SER A 577 -26.54 -5.69 10.35
CA SER A 577 -27.14 -6.07 11.63
C SER A 577 -26.66 -7.46 12.06
N PRO A 578 -26.60 -7.76 13.37
CA PRO A 578 -26.48 -9.15 13.81
C PRO A 578 -27.49 -10.06 13.10
N PRO A 579 -27.18 -11.35 12.85
CA PRO A 579 -28.11 -12.27 12.21
C PRO A 579 -29.47 -12.30 12.93
N VAL A 580 -30.54 -12.09 12.17
CA VAL A 580 -31.93 -12.09 12.65
C VAL A 580 -32.77 -13.19 12.01
N VAL A 581 -33.75 -13.68 12.76
CA VAL A 581 -34.82 -14.56 12.29
C VAL A 581 -36.15 -13.93 12.69
N THR A 582 -37.10 -13.85 11.76
CA THR A 582 -38.43 -13.30 12.05
C THR A 582 -39.42 -14.44 12.26
N GLY A 583 -40.17 -14.40 13.35
CA GLY A 583 -41.27 -15.33 13.62
C GLY A 583 -42.40 -15.17 12.61
N ASP A 584 -42.96 -16.27 12.15
CA ASP A 584 -44.16 -16.34 11.33
C ASP A 584 -45.42 -16.72 12.14
N GLY A 585 -45.25 -17.09 13.42
CA GLY A 585 -46.32 -17.55 14.31
C GLY A 585 -46.69 -19.02 14.14
N THR A 586 -46.04 -19.75 13.23
CA THR A 586 -46.41 -21.13 12.86
C THR A 586 -45.24 -22.11 12.88
N SER A 587 -44.08 -21.71 12.40
CA SER A 587 -42.87 -22.54 12.36
C SER A 587 -42.06 -22.43 13.65
N SER A 588 -41.43 -23.54 14.02
CA SER A 588 -40.44 -23.58 15.08
C SER A 588 -39.23 -22.70 14.73
N LEU A 589 -38.53 -22.21 15.75
CA LEU A 589 -37.30 -21.43 15.56
C LEU A 589 -36.24 -22.23 14.78
N GLY A 590 -36.18 -23.55 14.97
CA GLY A 590 -35.32 -24.45 14.20
C GLY A 590 -35.62 -24.41 12.70
N GLU A 591 -36.89 -24.56 12.33
CA GLU A 591 -37.33 -24.50 10.93
C GLU A 591 -37.07 -23.13 10.31
N LEU A 592 -37.33 -22.04 11.04
CA LEU A 592 -37.06 -20.67 10.57
C LEU A 592 -35.55 -20.42 10.38
N ILE A 593 -34.70 -20.97 11.25
CA ILE A 593 -33.25 -20.94 11.07
C ILE A 593 -32.85 -21.70 9.81
N ASP A 594 -33.36 -22.92 9.60
CA ASP A 594 -33.00 -23.74 8.44
C ASP A 594 -33.44 -23.09 7.12
N GLN A 595 -34.64 -22.50 7.07
CA GLN A 595 -35.11 -21.70 5.94
C GLN A 595 -34.18 -20.52 5.65
N LYS A 596 -33.76 -19.77 6.68
CA LYS A 596 -32.79 -18.67 6.54
C LYS A 596 -31.46 -19.18 6.00
N LEU A 597 -30.94 -20.29 6.51
CA LEU A 597 -29.67 -20.86 6.05
C LEU A 597 -29.74 -21.30 4.59
N ALA A 598 -30.85 -21.92 4.17
CA ALA A 598 -31.08 -22.29 2.78
C ALA A 598 -31.13 -21.04 1.87
N GLY A 599 -31.86 -20.01 2.27
CA GLY A 599 -31.90 -18.73 1.55
C GLY A 599 -30.53 -18.07 1.43
N ARG A 600 -29.74 -18.05 2.53
CA ARG A 600 -28.38 -17.52 2.53
C ARG A 600 -27.43 -18.34 1.65
N ALA A 601 -27.57 -19.67 1.59
CA ALA A 601 -26.75 -20.51 0.73
C ALA A 601 -27.00 -20.24 -0.76
N ALA A 602 -28.24 -19.90 -1.12
CA ALA A 602 -28.61 -19.51 -2.49
C ALA A 602 -28.26 -18.04 -2.84
N HIS A 603 -28.10 -17.18 -1.83
CA HIS A 603 -27.87 -15.76 -2.02
C HIS A 603 -26.47 -15.45 -2.61
N PRO A 604 -26.32 -14.61 -3.66
CA PRO A 604 -25.04 -14.36 -4.34
C PRO A 604 -23.89 -13.91 -3.44
N TYR A 605 -24.15 -12.96 -2.54
CA TYR A 605 -23.16 -12.40 -1.61
C TYR A 605 -23.11 -13.11 -0.24
N LEU A 606 -24.25 -13.21 0.48
CA LEU A 606 -24.32 -13.71 1.85
C LEU A 606 -23.88 -15.18 2.03
N ARG A 607 -23.88 -16.01 0.99
CA ARG A 607 -23.35 -17.39 1.04
C ARG A 607 -21.88 -17.47 1.46
N HIS A 608 -21.11 -16.40 1.22
CA HIS A 608 -19.70 -16.31 1.59
C HIS A 608 -19.49 -16.01 3.08
N PHE A 609 -20.58 -15.75 3.81
CA PHE A 609 -20.61 -15.36 5.21
C PHE A 609 -21.67 -16.19 5.95
N PRO A 610 -21.46 -17.51 6.12
CA PRO A 610 -22.42 -18.37 6.81
C PRO A 610 -22.58 -17.96 8.27
N VAL A 611 -23.79 -18.18 8.82
CA VAL A 611 -24.02 -17.97 10.26
C VAL A 611 -23.17 -18.97 11.03
N LYS A 612 -22.41 -18.47 12.01
CA LYS A 612 -21.45 -19.29 12.74
C LYS A 612 -22.16 -20.42 13.48
N ALA A 613 -21.76 -21.67 13.24
CA ALA A 613 -22.39 -22.87 13.81
C ALA A 613 -22.50 -22.82 15.35
N SER A 614 -21.52 -22.25 16.05
CA SER A 614 -21.56 -22.10 17.52
C SER A 614 -22.68 -21.19 18.04
N LEU A 615 -23.30 -20.37 17.19
CA LEU A 615 -24.49 -19.57 17.53
C LEU A 615 -25.79 -20.36 17.39
N LEU A 616 -25.76 -21.44 16.60
CA LEU A 616 -26.91 -22.25 16.21
C LEU A 616 -27.00 -23.58 16.99
N SER A 617 -25.98 -23.90 17.80
CA SER A 617 -26.01 -25.04 18.71
C SER A 617 -27.05 -24.83 19.81
N GLU A 618 -27.52 -25.91 20.44
CA GLU A 618 -28.44 -25.83 21.59
C GLU A 618 -27.88 -24.93 22.69
N ASP A 619 -26.62 -25.13 23.08
CA ASP A 619 -25.93 -24.25 24.02
C ASP A 619 -25.87 -22.78 23.58
N GLY A 620 -25.73 -22.52 22.29
CA GLY A 620 -25.64 -21.17 21.72
C GLY A 620 -26.96 -20.42 21.84
N LEU A 621 -28.05 -21.10 21.51
CA LEU A 621 -29.42 -20.60 21.62
C LEU A 621 -29.86 -20.49 23.09
N ALA A 622 -29.56 -21.50 23.91
CA ALA A 622 -29.90 -21.54 25.33
C ALA A 622 -29.27 -20.38 26.12
N ARG A 623 -28.02 -19.99 25.80
CA ARG A 623 -27.37 -18.79 26.38
C ARG A 623 -28.11 -17.48 26.08
N LYS A 624 -29.01 -17.48 25.10
CA LYS A 624 -29.88 -16.35 24.73
C LYS A 624 -31.33 -16.57 25.18
N GLY A 625 -31.62 -17.64 25.91
CA GLY A 625 -32.98 -17.99 26.33
C GLY A 625 -33.86 -18.47 25.18
N LEU A 626 -33.27 -19.02 24.12
CA LEU A 626 -33.97 -19.50 22.93
C LEU A 626 -33.87 -21.03 22.84
N ARG A 627 -34.92 -21.71 22.38
CA ARG A 627 -34.90 -23.13 22.04
C ARG A 627 -35.40 -23.32 20.61
N LYS A 628 -34.89 -24.37 19.94
CA LYS A 628 -35.27 -24.65 18.54
C LYS A 628 -36.76 -24.95 18.40
N ASP A 629 -37.36 -25.57 19.40
CA ASP A 629 -38.77 -25.97 19.38
C ASP A 629 -39.73 -24.82 19.73
N ASP A 630 -39.21 -23.65 20.14
CA ASP A 630 -40.06 -22.49 20.42
C ASP A 630 -40.68 -21.98 19.10
N VAL A 631 -41.98 -21.65 19.10
CA VAL A 631 -42.68 -21.05 17.95
C VAL A 631 -42.80 -19.54 18.20
N PRO A 632 -42.00 -18.70 17.53
CA PRO A 632 -42.05 -17.26 17.77
C PRO A 632 -43.29 -16.63 17.15
N ALA A 633 -43.93 -15.70 17.87
CA ALA A 633 -45.09 -14.98 17.35
C ALA A 633 -44.76 -14.22 16.05
N ALA A 634 -45.76 -14.10 15.16
CA ALA A 634 -45.62 -13.42 13.87
C ALA A 634 -45.04 -11.99 14.04
N GLY A 635 -44.00 -11.67 13.26
CA GLY A 635 -43.31 -10.38 13.31
C GLY A 635 -42.28 -10.23 14.44
N THR A 636 -42.11 -11.24 15.30
CA THR A 636 -41.10 -11.21 16.37
C THR A 636 -39.69 -11.37 15.79
N VAL A 637 -38.82 -10.38 15.97
CA VAL A 637 -37.44 -10.42 15.44
C VAL A 637 -36.47 -10.97 16.49
N ILE A 638 -35.93 -12.16 16.21
CA ILE A 638 -35.00 -12.89 17.07
C ILE A 638 -33.57 -12.67 16.59
N ARG A 639 -32.70 -12.13 17.46
CA ARG A 639 -31.27 -11.88 17.17
C ARG A 639 -30.39 -13.07 17.60
N LEU A 640 -29.77 -13.74 16.65
CA LEU A 640 -28.89 -14.90 16.87
C LEU A 640 -27.49 -14.52 17.38
N ALA A 641 -27.06 -13.26 17.20
CA ALA A 641 -25.81 -12.74 17.77
C ALA A 641 -26.02 -11.39 18.48
N ARG A 642 -24.95 -10.78 18.97
CA ARG A 642 -24.94 -9.40 19.51
C ARG A 642 -24.13 -8.42 18.65
N THR A 643 -23.40 -8.93 17.66
CA THR A 643 -22.41 -8.15 16.90
C THR A 643 -22.72 -8.23 15.41
N PRO A 644 -22.59 -7.11 14.67
CA PRO A 644 -22.94 -7.01 13.25
C PRO A 644 -21.78 -7.44 12.35
N LEU A 645 -20.98 -8.43 12.76
CA LEU A 645 -19.82 -8.83 11.96
C LEU A 645 -20.25 -9.78 10.85
N MET A 646 -19.84 -9.51 9.62
CA MET A 646 -20.05 -10.45 8.51
C MET A 646 -19.46 -11.85 8.82
N SER A 647 -18.36 -11.92 9.58
CA SER A 647 -17.76 -13.19 10.02
C SER A 647 -18.60 -14.01 11.01
N VAL A 648 -19.68 -13.46 11.56
CA VAL A 648 -20.67 -14.22 12.35
C VAL A 648 -21.96 -14.51 11.57
N GLY A 649 -22.01 -14.13 10.29
CA GLY A 649 -23.17 -14.24 9.41
C GLY A 649 -24.19 -13.13 9.59
N ALA A 650 -23.72 -11.90 9.80
CA ALA A 650 -24.58 -10.71 9.81
C ALA A 650 -25.51 -10.64 8.58
N ASP A 651 -26.64 -9.97 8.79
CA ASP A 651 -27.60 -9.64 7.74
C ASP A 651 -27.35 -8.22 7.22
N THR A 652 -27.62 -8.04 5.93
CA THR A 652 -27.45 -6.76 5.24
C THR A 652 -28.80 -6.23 4.78
N PHE A 653 -29.05 -4.96 5.05
CA PHE A 653 -30.28 -4.25 4.70
C PHE A 653 -29.90 -3.08 3.79
N GLY A 654 -30.32 -3.15 2.52
CA GLY A 654 -29.93 -2.18 1.51
C GLY A 654 -30.93 -1.03 1.37
N PHE A 655 -30.39 0.16 1.10
CA PHE A 655 -31.14 1.38 0.86
C PHE A 655 -30.58 2.09 -0.37
N SER A 656 -31.48 2.53 -1.27
CA SER A 656 -31.12 3.33 -2.45
C SER A 656 -30.55 4.72 -2.09
N GLY A 657 -30.80 5.20 -0.87
CA GLY A 657 -30.17 6.40 -0.29
C GLY A 657 -29.48 6.08 1.03
N CYS A 658 -29.43 7.05 1.95
CA CYS A 658 -29.00 6.84 3.33
C CYS A 658 -30.22 6.97 4.26
N PRO A 659 -30.52 5.95 5.09
CA PRO A 659 -31.60 6.06 6.07
C PRO A 659 -31.29 7.06 7.20
N TYR A 660 -30.07 7.61 7.22
CA TYR A 660 -29.51 8.50 8.24
C TYR A 660 -28.92 9.73 7.55
N PRO A 661 -29.73 10.79 7.28
CA PRO A 661 -29.39 11.85 6.34
C PRO A 661 -28.10 12.61 6.69
N GLU A 662 -27.73 12.65 7.96
CA GLU A 662 -26.53 13.29 8.49
C GLU A 662 -25.22 12.51 8.29
N LEU A 663 -25.27 11.20 7.99
CA LEU A 663 -24.05 10.41 7.76
C LEU A 663 -23.37 10.74 6.42
N ALA A 664 -24.14 11.09 5.39
CA ALA A 664 -23.57 11.44 4.08
C ALA A 664 -22.75 12.75 4.12
N PRO A 665 -23.21 13.85 4.75
CA PRO A 665 -22.37 15.01 5.05
C PRO A 665 -21.11 14.66 5.86
N ALA A 666 -21.23 13.83 6.91
CA ALA A 666 -20.08 13.40 7.71
C ALA A 666 -19.02 12.65 6.88
N ALA A 667 -19.47 11.78 5.98
CA ALA A 667 -18.59 11.07 5.05
C ALA A 667 -17.87 12.05 4.09
N ARG A 668 -18.56 13.08 3.58
CA ARG A 668 -17.94 14.10 2.73
C ARG A 668 -16.89 14.94 3.46
N VAL A 669 -17.12 15.28 4.73
CA VAL A 669 -16.09 15.96 5.56
C VAL A 669 -14.84 15.08 5.67
N LEU A 670 -14.99 13.78 5.94
CA LEU A 670 -13.84 12.87 5.98
C LEU A 670 -13.11 12.83 4.63
N LEU A 671 -13.84 12.77 3.52
CA LEU A 671 -13.25 12.79 2.18
C LEU A 671 -12.51 14.11 1.89
N GLY A 672 -12.93 15.25 2.42
CA GLY A 672 -12.18 16.51 2.33
C GLY A 672 -10.76 16.41 2.91
N PHE A 673 -10.57 15.65 3.99
CA PHE A 673 -9.25 15.41 4.59
C PHE A 673 -8.44 14.32 3.91
N ILE A 674 -9.08 13.42 3.15
CA ILE A 674 -8.43 12.29 2.48
C ILE A 674 -8.12 12.58 1.00
N GLY A 675 -8.93 13.43 0.37
CA GLY A 675 -9.06 13.58 -1.07
C GLY A 675 -10.19 12.71 -1.63
N THR A 676 -10.93 13.25 -2.60
CA THR A 676 -11.99 12.50 -3.29
C THR A 676 -11.39 11.34 -4.08
N VAL A 677 -11.76 10.11 -3.75
CA VAL A 677 -11.36 8.91 -4.49
C VAL A 677 -12.51 8.40 -5.36
N PRO A 678 -12.23 7.66 -6.45
CA PRO A 678 -13.27 7.22 -7.39
C PRO A 678 -14.27 6.30 -6.71
N LEU A 679 -13.81 5.42 -5.81
CA LEU A 679 -14.66 4.58 -4.96
C LEU A 679 -14.19 4.62 -3.51
N ALA A 680 -15.16 4.77 -2.61
CA ALA A 680 -14.93 4.63 -1.18
C ALA A 680 -16.15 4.05 -0.48
N ALA A 681 -15.93 3.44 0.69
CA ALA A 681 -16.97 3.21 1.65
C ALA A 681 -16.58 3.75 3.03
N VAL A 682 -17.51 4.45 3.67
CA VAL A 682 -17.38 4.91 5.06
C VAL A 682 -18.34 4.10 5.91
N THR A 683 -17.82 3.46 6.97
CA THR A 683 -18.62 2.71 7.93
C THR A 683 -18.80 3.54 9.19
N PHE A 684 -20.06 3.72 9.57
CA PHE A 684 -20.47 4.34 10.81
C PHE A 684 -21.01 3.26 11.76
N ALA A 685 -20.65 3.36 13.02
CA ALA A 685 -21.15 2.51 14.10
C ALA A 685 -22.01 3.34 15.06
N VAL A 686 -23.14 2.77 15.49
CA VAL A 686 -23.93 3.34 16.57
C VAL A 686 -23.20 3.23 17.89
N GLN A 687 -23.24 4.33 18.64
CA GLN A 687 -22.78 4.43 20.01
C GLN A 687 -23.98 4.39 20.95
N ALA A 688 -23.82 3.66 22.04
CA ALA A 688 -24.79 3.68 23.13
C ALA A 688 -24.83 5.09 23.74
N PRO A 689 -26.01 5.59 24.13
CA PRO A 689 -26.11 6.88 24.81
C PRO A 689 -25.33 6.86 26.12
N ALA A 690 -24.74 8.00 26.50
CA ALA A 690 -23.99 8.11 27.74
C ALA A 690 -24.91 7.99 28.96
N THR A 691 -26.11 8.56 28.86
CA THR A 691 -27.13 8.56 29.90
C THR A 691 -28.45 7.97 29.38
N PRO A 692 -29.20 7.18 30.18
CA PRO A 692 -30.56 6.76 29.81
C PRO A 692 -31.44 7.99 29.49
N GLY A 693 -32.01 8.04 28.28
CA GLY A 693 -32.85 9.15 27.82
C GLY A 693 -32.20 10.09 26.80
N GLU A 694 -30.88 9.99 26.58
CA GLU A 694 -30.19 10.69 25.50
C GLU A 694 -30.36 9.97 24.15
N SER A 695 -30.25 10.72 23.06
CA SER A 695 -30.21 10.18 21.70
C SER A 695 -28.92 9.37 21.46
N GLN A 696 -29.04 8.27 20.71
CA GLN A 696 -27.88 7.56 20.18
C GLN A 696 -27.04 8.48 19.28
N THR A 697 -25.74 8.24 19.21
CA THR A 697 -24.82 8.95 18.31
C THR A 697 -24.11 7.98 17.38
N TRP A 698 -23.49 8.49 16.32
CA TRP A 698 -22.69 7.69 15.40
C TRP A 698 -21.23 8.10 15.44
N ALA A 699 -20.35 7.12 15.24
CA ALA A 699 -18.93 7.34 15.05
C ALA A 699 -18.44 6.60 13.83
N VAL A 700 -17.46 7.18 13.12
CA VAL A 700 -16.79 6.49 12.02
C VAL A 700 -16.00 5.32 12.60
N SER A 701 -16.33 4.10 12.18
CA SER A 701 -15.67 2.86 12.59
C SER A 701 -14.74 2.29 11.52
N GLY A 702 -14.93 2.69 10.25
CA GLY A 702 -14.14 2.19 9.13
C GLY A 702 -14.14 3.09 7.90
N PHE A 703 -13.10 2.93 7.09
CA PHE A 703 -12.95 3.55 5.79
C PHE A 703 -12.32 2.53 4.83
N ASP A 704 -12.91 2.35 3.65
CA ASP A 704 -12.44 1.43 2.63
C ASP A 704 -12.30 2.16 1.30
N THR A 705 -11.14 2.08 0.66
CA THR A 705 -10.91 2.69 -0.66
C THR A 705 -11.08 1.69 -1.81
N ASP A 706 -11.38 0.45 -1.48
CA ASP A 706 -11.61 -0.63 -2.43
C ASP A 706 -12.77 -1.48 -1.88
N PRO A 707 -13.99 -0.92 -1.75
CA PRO A 707 -15.09 -1.63 -1.12
C PRO A 707 -15.55 -2.85 -1.93
N ILE A 708 -16.11 -3.85 -1.24
CA ILE A 708 -16.83 -4.96 -1.89
C ILE A 708 -18.17 -4.43 -2.38
N LEU A 709 -18.34 -4.30 -3.69
CA LEU A 709 -19.55 -3.70 -4.27
C LEU A 709 -20.76 -4.63 -4.13
N ALA A 710 -20.54 -5.94 -4.14
CA ALA A 710 -21.56 -6.96 -3.94
C ALA A 710 -22.35 -6.80 -2.63
N GLU A 711 -21.73 -6.22 -1.59
CA GLU A 711 -22.40 -5.93 -0.32
C GLU A 711 -23.58 -4.96 -0.51
N PHE A 712 -23.43 -4.00 -1.42
CA PHE A 712 -24.42 -2.96 -1.74
C PHE A 712 -25.36 -3.37 -2.87
N ALA A 713 -24.88 -4.18 -3.81
CA ALA A 713 -25.67 -4.65 -4.96
C ALA A 713 -26.56 -5.85 -4.62
N TYR A 714 -26.21 -6.64 -3.61
CA TYR A 714 -26.96 -7.81 -3.17
C TYR A 714 -27.15 -7.77 -1.64
N PRO A 715 -27.97 -6.83 -1.13
CA PRO A 715 -28.36 -6.86 0.28
C PRO A 715 -29.31 -8.04 0.53
N GLY A 716 -29.28 -8.61 1.74
CA GLY A 716 -30.19 -9.70 2.12
C GLY A 716 -31.66 -9.27 2.17
N TYR A 717 -31.90 -8.01 2.51
CA TYR A 717 -33.22 -7.39 2.61
C TYR A 717 -33.20 -5.97 2.04
N GLY A 718 -34.37 -5.45 1.68
CA GLY A 718 -34.53 -4.09 1.17
C GLY A 718 -34.08 -3.93 -0.28
N SER A 719 -33.73 -2.71 -0.66
CA SER A 719 -33.43 -2.33 -2.05
C SER A 719 -31.94 -2.36 -2.35
N ALA A 720 -31.56 -2.91 -3.50
CA ALA A 720 -30.20 -2.80 -4.02
C ALA A 720 -29.96 -1.41 -4.64
N GLY A 721 -28.76 -0.85 -4.43
CA GLY A 721 -28.32 0.36 -5.11
C GLY A 721 -27.60 0.08 -6.43
N PRO A 722 -27.40 1.09 -7.31
CA PRO A 722 -26.72 0.94 -8.60
C PRO A 722 -25.18 0.85 -8.46
N ALA A 723 -24.68 0.10 -7.48
CA ALA A 723 -23.28 0.08 -7.07
C ALA A 723 -22.31 -0.24 -8.22
N TYR A 724 -22.65 -1.21 -9.08
CA TYR A 724 -21.80 -1.59 -10.20
C TYR A 724 -21.79 -0.59 -11.35
N ASP A 725 -22.92 0.04 -11.65
CA ASP A 725 -23.00 1.04 -12.72
C ASP A 725 -22.23 2.31 -12.32
N ALA A 726 -22.44 2.79 -11.10
CA ALA A 726 -21.67 3.91 -10.54
C ALA A 726 -20.17 3.59 -10.48
N ALA A 727 -19.80 2.37 -10.05
CA ALA A 727 -18.40 1.96 -10.04
C ALA A 727 -17.77 1.88 -11.44
N ALA A 728 -18.48 1.32 -12.42
CA ALA A 728 -17.98 1.25 -13.78
C ALA A 728 -17.77 2.64 -14.38
N GLU A 729 -18.69 3.57 -14.16
CA GLU A 729 -18.55 4.97 -14.62
C GLU A 729 -17.29 5.64 -14.05
N GLN A 730 -17.07 5.51 -12.74
CA GLN A 730 -15.87 6.06 -12.09
C GLN A 730 -14.58 5.41 -12.62
N LEU A 731 -14.55 4.08 -12.77
CA LEU A 731 -13.38 3.36 -13.28
C LEU A 731 -13.06 3.71 -14.74
N LEU A 732 -14.08 3.95 -15.57
CA LEU A 732 -13.93 4.42 -16.94
C LEU A 732 -13.38 5.85 -17.04
N GLY A 733 -13.34 6.61 -15.94
CA GLY A 733 -12.69 7.93 -15.85
C GLY A 733 -11.32 7.92 -15.15
N CYS A 734 -10.89 6.78 -14.60
CA CYS A 734 -9.66 6.70 -13.82
C CYS A 734 -8.39 6.75 -14.69
N GLN A 735 -7.28 7.07 -14.01
CA GLN A 735 -5.93 6.97 -14.56
C GLN A 735 -5.70 5.56 -15.14
N ARG A 736 -5.01 5.50 -16.28
CA ARG A 736 -4.62 4.26 -16.94
C ARG A 736 -3.34 4.43 -17.75
N TYR A 737 -2.72 3.30 -18.05
CA TYR A 737 -1.66 3.19 -19.05
C TYR A 737 -2.22 2.58 -20.32
N VAL A 738 -1.91 3.16 -21.48
CA VAL A 738 -2.30 2.63 -22.79
C VAL A 738 -1.05 2.13 -23.48
N LEU A 739 -0.91 0.82 -23.62
CA LEU A 739 0.30 0.17 -24.13
C LEU A 739 -0.03 -0.66 -25.38
N PRO A 740 0.94 -0.88 -26.28
CA PRO A 740 0.82 -1.91 -27.30
C PRO A 740 0.60 -3.29 -26.64
N ILE A 741 -0.17 -4.16 -27.30
CA ILE A 741 -0.35 -5.55 -26.87
C ILE A 741 0.97 -6.31 -27.02
N GLU A 742 1.31 -7.14 -26.03
CA GLU A 742 2.52 -7.97 -26.06
C GLU A 742 2.58 -8.84 -27.33
N GLY A 743 3.75 -8.83 -28.00
CA GLY A 743 4.01 -9.64 -29.19
C GLY A 743 3.69 -9.00 -30.54
N ARG A 744 3.26 -7.72 -30.58
CA ARG A 744 3.26 -6.93 -31.82
C ARG A 744 4.23 -5.74 -31.69
N PRO A 745 5.19 -5.56 -32.62
CA PRO A 745 6.02 -4.36 -32.62
C PRO A 745 5.12 -3.12 -32.77
N ALA A 746 5.42 -2.07 -32.03
CA ALA A 746 4.88 -0.74 -32.32
C ALA A 746 5.25 -0.39 -33.77
N GLN A 747 4.23 -0.11 -34.59
CA GLN A 747 4.43 0.30 -35.98
C GLN A 747 5.10 1.68 -36.07
#